data_AF-A0AAE7MNT6-F1
#
_entry.id   AF-A0AAE7MNT6-F1
#
_cell.length_a   1.000
_cell.length_b   1.000
_cell.length_c   1.000
_cell.angle_alpha   90.00
_cell.angle_beta   90.00
_cell.angle_gamma   90.00
#
_symmetry.space_group_name_H-M   'P 1'
#
loop_
_entity.id
_entity.type
_entity.pdbx_description
1 polymer ?
#
loop_
_entity_poly.entity_id
_entity_poly.type
_entity_poly.pdbx_seq_one_letter_code
_entity_poly.pdbx_strand_id
1 'polypeptide(L)'
;MTDRVEHIQSTDVLNTGRDKINKFAIDPALRAEDNSIVAKDVARQARSNSEEAIDIANNTDNRLDNIISSEMQDSEVIDARKPFNGSSFPSLGKRLDDQIGKNSDFRDFELDLSFMQRVYNENSERGVNVRWFGAKGDGVTDDGAALLAAHLFANTNHIDVFYPELTYYIGQASEIPIKTNVDFNNSTFIIDDSYESEKSVFLVQNDSKDIVIKDDDLSIFKGLISTNSKYHEEFVKFGRAFVTVEDETKQMYIRDGANSDSGIVMSDSFIIDDGNILSKINYDYDDPTKITIRKYNEKRIVIKNATFISLNNASTSDLTKYYHRGISFERNNVDAFNMSHKIENNSINKRPNVGFFQHKNCADQTFENIELTPRYPTTLTGSQLGTYEMATNNVCSISYKNVKGQDFTGTYWGAHGGNRMKDVLFDNCKINRIDSHTGSTNVTIIDSVIGVGGISLIGYGNLLVRKTTVVSDVFMKFRTDYGASWKGNIYIDDCELDARYAKSDVTKLSVIRVSANTSHNFGYPLYLGEDLVKIKDFKINDGELSVLTNLIDYNLTSSGTSLGHKIAKVVDIDTIFTASGKGVRVFGTGNFQYVKGQTPGEFERLGSDLFVSDLRIVPNTIVKVAHVNLDIEKTPNVTRLLLDSSFFDRNFAGSINEELDILESENGLIPSFILSNCANVAATLADYACTLEMNNCDIISMHNAVGGSRSIATFVNCRFIPRVTDENKTDLLFRPGGKAYDFINCVFYNPTNRPSGIDITKIYNMLFNNVAGNRIIPKGNYTNCRLADNFSGQNINIGIIRMLNGAHDTVYHEKSGPTTQRPSTGNPGSVYYDTTVNKIMIFDNSIGWRQST
;
A
#
# COMPACT_ATOMS: atom_id res chain seq x y z
N MET A 1 -87.25 -2.52 52.33
CA MET A 1 -87.57 -3.97 52.28
C MET A 1 -87.50 -4.53 53.68
N THR A 2 -88.61 -4.46 54.40
CA THR A 2 -88.85 -5.13 55.67
C THR A 2 -89.37 -6.53 55.38
N ASP A 3 -88.46 -7.47 55.08
CA ASP A 3 -88.78 -8.89 55.00
C ASP A 3 -87.81 -9.71 55.85
N ARG A 4 -88.37 -10.21 56.95
CA ARG A 4 -87.99 -11.38 57.77
C ARG A 4 -86.49 -11.61 58.00
N VAL A 5 -85.99 -11.14 59.14
CA VAL A 5 -84.80 -11.71 59.78
C VAL A 5 -85.18 -13.11 60.29
N GLU A 6 -84.66 -14.15 59.66
CA GLU A 6 -84.89 -15.53 60.08
C GLU A 6 -83.83 -15.91 61.14
N HIS A 7 -84.25 -16.02 62.41
CA HIS A 7 -83.34 -16.39 63.50
C HIS A 7 -82.99 -17.88 63.48
N ILE A 8 -81.74 -18.21 63.80
CA ILE A 8 -81.29 -19.59 64.01
C ILE A 8 -82.15 -20.21 65.12
N GLN A 9 -82.82 -21.31 64.82
CA GLN A 9 -83.64 -22.04 65.78
C GLN A 9 -82.85 -23.22 66.35
N SER A 10 -83.19 -23.67 67.56
CA SER A 10 -82.53 -24.81 68.22
C SER A 10 -82.66 -26.14 67.44
N THR A 11 -83.57 -26.20 66.46
CA THR A 11 -83.80 -27.34 65.56
C THR A 11 -83.03 -27.27 64.24
N ASP A 12 -82.33 -26.16 63.94
CA ASP A 12 -81.58 -26.03 62.69
C ASP A 12 -80.34 -26.95 62.74
N VAL A 13 -80.27 -27.93 61.83
CA VAL A 13 -79.06 -28.74 61.65
C VAL A 13 -77.90 -27.86 61.16
N LEU A 14 -76.67 -28.23 61.48
CA LEU A 14 -75.46 -27.39 61.33
C LEU A 14 -75.38 -26.63 59.99
N ASN A 15 -75.75 -27.29 58.89
CA ASN A 15 -75.72 -26.71 57.54
C ASN A 15 -76.82 -25.64 57.34
N THR A 16 -78.04 -25.88 57.84
CA THR A 16 -79.17 -24.93 57.72
C THR A 16 -78.93 -23.66 58.56
N GLY A 17 -78.34 -23.80 59.74
CA GLY A 17 -77.93 -22.65 60.55
C GLY A 17 -76.84 -21.81 59.87
N ARG A 18 -75.89 -22.47 59.19
CA ARG A 18 -74.83 -21.80 58.42
C ARG A 18 -75.38 -21.01 57.23
N ASP A 19 -76.34 -21.58 56.49
CA ASP A 19 -76.96 -20.89 55.36
C ASP A 19 -77.76 -19.66 55.78
N LYS A 20 -78.43 -19.71 56.93
CA LYS A 20 -79.12 -18.55 57.52
C LYS A 20 -78.13 -17.45 57.94
N ILE A 21 -77.00 -17.82 58.57
CA ILE A 21 -75.94 -16.86 58.91
C ILE A 21 -75.39 -16.18 57.66
N ASN A 22 -75.06 -16.97 56.63
CA ASN A 22 -74.54 -16.43 55.38
C ASN A 22 -75.55 -15.45 54.75
N LYS A 23 -76.82 -15.86 54.60
CA LYS A 23 -77.83 -15.07 53.90
C LYS A 23 -78.31 -13.81 54.65
N PHE A 24 -78.42 -13.88 55.97
CA PHE A 24 -79.08 -12.84 56.77
C PHE A 24 -78.13 -12.02 57.66
N ALA A 25 -76.88 -12.45 57.85
CA ALA A 25 -75.88 -11.69 58.57
C ALA A 25 -74.68 -11.32 57.69
N ILE A 26 -74.08 -12.29 57.00
CA ILE A 26 -72.84 -12.07 56.23
C ILE A 26 -73.12 -11.34 54.91
N ASP A 27 -74.03 -11.82 54.07
CA ASP A 27 -74.32 -11.19 52.77
C ASP A 27 -74.83 -9.74 52.91
N PRO A 28 -75.69 -9.38 53.89
CA PRO A 28 -76.04 -7.98 54.13
C PRO A 28 -74.86 -7.14 54.63
N ALA A 29 -73.97 -7.72 55.45
CA ALA A 29 -72.76 -7.04 55.91
C ALA A 29 -71.77 -6.81 54.77
N LEU A 30 -71.56 -7.79 53.90
CA LEU A 30 -70.75 -7.66 52.68
C LEU A 30 -71.36 -6.64 51.72
N ARG A 31 -72.68 -6.64 51.51
CA ARG A 31 -73.34 -5.59 50.72
C ARG A 31 -73.20 -4.20 51.35
N ALA A 32 -73.22 -4.10 52.68
CA ALA A 32 -73.00 -2.83 53.37
C ALA A 32 -71.54 -2.37 53.24
N GLU A 33 -70.59 -3.29 53.26
CA GLU A 33 -69.17 -3.03 53.01
C GLU A 33 -68.92 -2.60 51.55
N ASP A 34 -69.48 -3.31 50.57
CA ASP A 34 -69.42 -2.93 49.15
C ASP A 34 -70.05 -1.55 48.92
N ASN A 35 -71.22 -1.28 49.51
CA ASN A 35 -71.86 0.03 49.45
C ASN A 35 -71.01 1.12 50.12
N SER A 36 -70.28 0.80 51.19
CA SER A 36 -69.34 1.71 51.86
C SER A 36 -68.11 2.00 50.99
N ILE A 37 -67.58 1.00 50.29
CA ILE A 37 -66.49 1.16 49.32
C ILE A 37 -66.94 2.03 48.15
N VAL A 38 -68.11 1.76 47.57
CA VAL A 38 -68.70 2.57 46.50
C VAL A 38 -68.96 4.00 46.97
N ALA A 39 -69.49 4.19 48.18
CA ALA A 39 -69.68 5.52 48.75
C ALA A 39 -68.36 6.27 48.96
N LYS A 40 -67.28 5.56 49.35
CA LYS A 40 -65.94 6.12 49.48
C LYS A 40 -65.35 6.52 48.13
N ASP A 41 -65.56 5.73 47.09
CA ASP A 41 -65.12 6.05 45.73
C ASP A 41 -65.88 7.24 45.15
N VAL A 42 -67.21 7.30 45.35
CA VAL A 42 -68.03 8.46 45.00
C VAL A 42 -67.58 9.71 45.77
N ALA A 43 -67.24 9.58 47.04
CA ALA A 43 -66.71 10.70 47.84
C ALA A 43 -65.31 11.15 47.37
N ARG A 44 -64.43 10.22 46.95
CA ARG A 44 -63.14 10.57 46.33
C ARG A 44 -63.35 11.27 44.99
N GLN A 45 -64.26 10.78 44.15
CA GLN A 45 -64.58 11.42 42.88
C GLN A 45 -65.19 12.81 43.09
N ALA A 46 -66.10 12.95 44.05
CA ALA A 46 -66.67 14.25 44.40
C ALA A 46 -65.60 15.23 44.92
N ARG A 47 -64.62 14.73 45.69
CA ARG A 47 -63.47 15.53 46.12
C ARG A 47 -62.58 15.92 44.93
N SER A 48 -62.27 14.99 44.03
CA SER A 48 -61.49 15.28 42.81
C SER A 48 -62.20 16.31 41.94
N ASN A 49 -63.51 16.16 41.73
CA ASN A 49 -64.32 17.12 40.98
C ASN A 49 -64.41 18.48 41.70
N SER A 50 -64.40 18.48 43.04
CA SER A 50 -64.38 19.73 43.83
C SER A 50 -63.02 20.42 43.76
N GLU A 51 -61.91 19.67 43.80
CA GLU A 51 -60.56 20.21 43.65
C GLU A 51 -60.38 20.79 42.24
N GLU A 52 -60.87 20.08 41.20
CA GLU A 52 -60.92 20.58 39.82
C GLU A 52 -61.83 21.82 39.69
N ALA A 53 -62.98 21.85 40.34
CA ALA A 53 -63.87 23.01 40.35
C ALA A 53 -63.24 24.22 41.08
N ILE A 54 -62.48 24.00 42.15
CA ILE A 54 -61.72 25.04 42.85
C ILE A 54 -60.61 25.59 41.94
N ASP A 55 -59.90 24.73 41.21
CA ASP A 55 -58.88 25.17 40.26
C ASP A 55 -59.48 25.95 39.08
N ILE A 56 -60.63 25.51 38.55
CA ILE A 56 -61.37 26.25 37.52
C ILE A 56 -61.88 27.59 38.06
N ALA A 57 -62.40 27.63 39.28
CA ALA A 57 -62.85 28.87 39.92
C ALA A 57 -61.70 29.84 40.16
N ASN A 58 -60.58 29.38 40.72
CA ASN A 58 -59.37 30.18 40.91
C ASN A 58 -58.80 30.68 39.57
N ASN A 59 -58.82 29.86 38.51
CA ASN A 59 -58.43 30.29 37.17
C ASN A 59 -59.37 31.39 36.65
N THR A 60 -60.69 31.22 36.86
CA THR A 60 -61.72 32.18 36.43
C THR A 60 -61.60 33.51 37.17
N ASP A 61 -61.40 33.48 38.49
CA ASP A 61 -61.22 34.68 39.33
C ASP A 61 -59.94 35.43 38.95
N ASN A 62 -58.83 34.71 38.75
CA ASN A 62 -57.60 35.32 38.24
C ASN A 62 -57.79 35.94 36.84
N ARG A 63 -58.60 35.33 35.97
CA ARG A 63 -58.93 35.90 34.65
C ARG A 63 -59.81 37.15 34.80
N LEU A 64 -60.74 37.16 35.75
CA LEU A 64 -61.64 38.28 36.01
C LEU A 64 -60.90 39.49 36.60
N ASP A 65 -60.00 39.26 37.57
CA ASP A 65 -59.21 40.32 38.22
C ASP A 65 -58.25 40.99 37.22
N ASN A 66 -57.71 40.23 36.26
CA ASN A 66 -56.88 40.77 35.18
C ASN A 66 -57.67 41.57 34.13
N ILE A 67 -58.97 41.30 33.94
CA ILE A 67 -59.86 42.07 33.04
C ILE A 67 -60.23 43.43 33.64
N ILE A 68 -60.30 43.54 34.98
CA ILE A 68 -60.78 44.73 35.69
C ILE A 68 -59.67 45.79 35.86
N SER A 69 -58.39 45.43 35.72
CA SER A 69 -57.29 46.40 35.77
C SER A 69 -57.15 47.12 34.43
N SER A 70 -57.30 48.44 34.45
CA SER A 70 -57.50 49.33 33.30
C SER A 70 -56.23 49.61 32.47
N GLU A 71 -55.53 48.59 32.01
CA GLU A 71 -54.61 48.67 30.87
C GLU A 71 -54.73 47.39 30.05
N MET A 72 -54.94 47.54 28.74
CA MET A 72 -55.21 46.45 27.81
C MET A 72 -54.04 45.43 27.79
N GLN A 73 -54.16 44.34 28.55
CA GLN A 73 -53.40 43.11 28.37
C GLN A 73 -54.39 41.96 28.25
N ASP A 74 -54.62 41.47 27.03
CA ASP A 74 -55.49 40.32 26.78
C ASP A 74 -55.09 39.14 27.69
N SER A 75 -56.00 38.70 28.57
CA SER A 75 -55.80 37.57 29.48
C SER A 75 -55.36 36.29 28.76
N GLU A 76 -55.74 36.17 27.48
CA GLU A 76 -55.38 35.09 26.58
C GLU A 76 -53.87 35.06 26.28
N VAL A 77 -53.20 36.23 26.23
CA VAL A 77 -51.75 36.34 25.99
C VAL A 77 -50.96 35.96 27.22
N ILE A 78 -51.50 36.14 28.43
CA ILE A 78 -50.86 35.70 29.69
C ILE A 78 -50.96 34.18 29.84
N ASP A 79 -52.11 33.59 29.55
CA ASP A 79 -52.26 32.12 29.54
C ASP A 79 -51.40 31.47 28.45
N ALA A 80 -51.31 32.08 27.26
CA ALA A 80 -50.45 31.61 26.19
C ALA A 80 -48.95 31.66 26.55
N ARG A 81 -48.53 32.43 27.56
CA ARG A 81 -47.14 32.43 28.05
C ARG A 81 -46.82 31.26 28.99
N LYS A 82 -47.81 30.54 29.50
CA LYS A 82 -47.61 29.46 30.48
C LYS A 82 -47.61 28.09 29.78
N PRO A 83 -46.49 27.36 29.77
CA PRO A 83 -46.48 25.99 29.29
C PRO A 83 -47.19 25.07 30.28
N PHE A 84 -47.66 23.91 29.79
CA PHE A 84 -48.26 22.88 30.64
C PHE A 84 -47.31 22.51 31.78
N ASN A 85 -47.75 22.68 33.03
CA ASN A 85 -46.97 22.48 34.27
C ASN A 85 -45.70 23.33 34.44
N GLY A 86 -45.59 24.51 33.79
CA GLY A 86 -44.44 25.39 33.98
C GLY A 86 -44.78 26.82 34.43
N SER A 87 -43.72 27.59 34.67
CA SER A 87 -43.82 29.02 34.99
C SER A 87 -44.08 29.84 33.73
N SER A 88 -44.75 30.99 33.88
CA SER A 88 -45.06 31.87 32.74
C SER A 88 -43.78 32.50 32.18
N PHE A 89 -43.62 32.47 30.86
CA PHE A 89 -42.51 33.16 30.17
C PHE A 89 -42.76 34.67 30.09
N PRO A 90 -41.70 35.50 29.97
CA PRO A 90 -41.84 36.96 29.86
C PRO A 90 -42.75 37.42 28.70
N SER A 91 -42.74 36.70 27.58
CA SER A 91 -43.59 36.95 26.41
C SER A 91 -43.97 35.63 25.72
N LEU A 92 -45.07 35.63 24.96
CA LEU A 92 -45.47 34.48 24.16
C LEU A 92 -44.38 34.13 23.14
N GLY A 93 -43.75 35.16 22.54
CA GLY A 93 -42.61 34.99 21.65
C GLY A 93 -41.45 34.24 22.34
N LYS A 94 -41.08 34.59 23.58
CA LYS A 94 -40.01 33.90 24.31
C LYS A 94 -40.34 32.44 24.60
N ARG A 95 -41.60 32.14 24.93
CA ARG A 95 -42.06 30.76 25.10
C ARG A 95 -41.88 29.97 23.80
N LEU A 96 -42.37 30.52 22.68
CA LEU A 96 -42.26 29.85 21.38
C LEU A 96 -40.79 29.67 20.99
N ASP A 97 -39.99 30.72 21.05
CA ASP A 97 -38.55 30.63 20.74
C ASP A 97 -37.81 29.58 21.59
N ASP A 98 -38.15 29.46 22.88
CA ASP A 98 -37.50 28.51 23.79
C ASP A 98 -38.00 27.07 23.64
N GLN A 99 -39.27 26.87 23.28
CA GLN A 99 -39.87 25.53 23.23
C GLN A 99 -39.86 24.91 21.83
N ILE A 100 -39.97 25.72 20.79
CA ILE A 100 -40.05 25.28 19.39
C ILE A 100 -38.88 25.80 18.53
N GLY A 101 -37.99 26.62 19.08
CA GLY A 101 -36.87 27.24 18.35
C GLY A 101 -37.28 28.55 17.66
N LYS A 102 -36.29 29.33 17.21
CA LYS A 102 -36.57 30.61 16.55
C LYS A 102 -37.01 30.37 15.11
N ASN A 103 -37.92 31.20 14.60
CA ASN A 103 -38.33 31.14 13.19
C ASN A 103 -37.16 31.27 12.20
N SER A 104 -36.10 31.98 12.61
CA SER A 104 -34.84 32.16 11.86
C SER A 104 -33.94 30.91 11.82
N ASP A 105 -34.25 29.88 12.61
CA ASP A 105 -33.51 28.61 12.62
C ASP A 105 -34.05 27.61 11.56
N PHE A 106 -35.11 27.98 10.84
CA PHE A 106 -35.75 27.25 9.74
C PHE A 106 -35.63 28.05 8.45
N ARG A 107 -35.89 27.46 7.27
CA ARG A 107 -35.79 28.17 5.98
C ARG A 107 -36.56 29.49 5.94
N ASP A 108 -35.95 30.45 5.25
CA ASP A 108 -36.43 31.82 5.08
C ASP A 108 -37.63 31.96 4.13
N PHE A 109 -38.05 30.88 3.42
CA PHE A 109 -38.95 30.98 2.26
C PHE A 109 -40.25 30.17 2.31
N GLU A 110 -40.74 29.79 3.49
CA GLU A 110 -42.06 29.14 3.66
C GLU A 110 -42.91 29.85 4.73
N LEU A 111 -42.85 31.18 4.77
CA LEU A 111 -43.51 31.99 5.82
C LEU A 111 -45.04 31.87 5.81
N ASP A 112 -45.61 31.41 4.69
CA ASP A 112 -47.03 31.13 4.50
C ASP A 112 -47.46 29.74 4.99
N LEU A 113 -46.52 28.86 5.32
CA LEU A 113 -46.78 27.52 5.85
C LEU A 113 -46.79 27.49 7.38
N SER A 114 -47.55 26.54 7.95
CA SER A 114 -47.54 26.31 9.39
C SER A 114 -46.13 25.88 9.87
N PHE A 115 -45.79 26.22 11.12
CA PHE A 115 -44.52 25.83 11.73
C PHE A 115 -44.26 24.31 11.62
N MET A 116 -45.27 23.48 11.88
CA MET A 116 -45.16 22.02 11.78
C MET A 116 -44.91 21.55 10.35
N GLN A 117 -45.50 22.22 9.35
CA GLN A 117 -45.24 21.91 7.95
C GLN A 117 -43.81 22.29 7.56
N ARG A 118 -43.30 23.43 8.02
CA ARG A 118 -41.91 23.85 7.79
C ARG A 118 -40.90 22.90 8.43
N VAL A 119 -41.14 22.46 9.67
CA VAL A 119 -40.31 21.45 10.34
C VAL A 119 -40.35 20.13 9.58
N TYR A 120 -41.54 19.71 9.14
CA TYR A 120 -41.70 18.50 8.34
C TYR A 120 -40.96 18.59 7.01
N ASN A 121 -41.11 19.69 6.26
CA ASN A 121 -40.42 19.93 4.99
C ASN A 121 -38.91 20.00 5.18
N GLU A 122 -38.44 20.68 6.24
CA GLU A 122 -37.02 20.70 6.59
C GLU A 122 -36.48 19.29 6.80
N ASN A 123 -37.15 18.52 7.65
CA ASN A 123 -36.73 17.20 8.04
C ASN A 123 -36.82 16.19 6.88
N SER A 124 -37.82 16.33 6.00
CA SER A 124 -38.02 15.44 4.85
C SER A 124 -37.09 15.74 3.68
N GLU A 125 -36.65 16.99 3.51
CA GLU A 125 -35.83 17.40 2.37
C GLU A 125 -34.35 17.59 2.70
N ARG A 126 -34.00 17.99 3.93
CA ARG A 126 -32.60 18.24 4.37
C ARG A 126 -32.17 17.35 5.52
N GLY A 127 -33.11 16.95 6.37
CA GLY A 127 -32.83 16.20 7.59
C GLY A 127 -32.83 17.09 8.84
N VAL A 128 -32.26 16.57 9.92
CA VAL A 128 -32.27 17.19 11.24
C VAL A 128 -31.25 18.32 11.30
N ASN A 129 -31.70 19.54 11.59
CA ASN A 129 -30.84 20.71 11.69
C ASN A 129 -30.18 20.80 13.07
N VAL A 130 -28.84 20.90 13.09
CA VAL A 130 -28.06 20.97 14.34
C VAL A 130 -28.40 22.17 15.23
N ARG A 131 -28.95 23.27 14.68
CA ARG A 131 -29.37 24.45 15.46
C ARG A 131 -30.55 24.16 16.39
N TRP A 132 -31.39 23.19 16.05
CA TRP A 132 -32.51 22.76 16.90
C TRP A 132 -32.03 22.15 18.21
N PHE A 133 -30.78 21.71 18.26
CA PHE A 133 -30.13 21.13 19.44
C PHE A 133 -29.24 22.14 20.17
N GLY A 134 -29.28 23.41 19.78
CA GLY A 134 -28.60 24.51 20.45
C GLY A 134 -27.28 24.94 19.82
N ALA A 135 -26.86 24.36 18.69
CA ALA A 135 -25.63 24.76 18.00
C ALA A 135 -25.74 26.22 17.54
N LYS A 136 -24.70 27.02 17.82
CA LYS A 136 -24.61 28.44 17.46
C LYS A 136 -23.94 28.63 16.12
N GLY A 137 -22.85 27.92 15.84
CA GLY A 137 -22.08 28.10 14.61
C GLY A 137 -21.44 29.48 14.49
N ASP A 138 -21.05 30.09 15.61
CA ASP A 138 -20.45 31.44 15.67
C ASP A 138 -18.90 31.41 15.70
N GLY A 139 -18.29 30.23 15.66
CA GLY A 139 -16.85 29.99 15.72
C GLY A 139 -16.22 30.20 17.10
N VAL A 140 -17.03 30.42 18.16
CA VAL A 140 -16.54 30.72 19.52
C VAL A 140 -17.21 29.81 20.56
N THR A 141 -18.51 29.62 20.46
CA THR A 141 -19.29 28.76 21.36
C THR A 141 -18.93 27.29 21.10
N ASP A 142 -18.65 26.51 22.16
CA ASP A 142 -18.44 25.07 22.01
C ASP A 142 -19.76 24.37 21.62
N ASP A 143 -19.88 24.07 20.33
CA ASP A 143 -21.04 23.45 19.72
C ASP A 143 -21.08 21.93 19.95
N GLY A 144 -20.00 21.33 20.46
CA GLY A 144 -19.82 19.88 20.53
C GLY A 144 -20.96 19.11 21.19
N ALA A 145 -21.53 19.64 22.28
CA ALA A 145 -22.67 19.01 22.97
C ALA A 145 -23.96 19.05 22.14
N ALA A 146 -24.22 20.15 21.44
CA ALA A 146 -25.37 20.29 20.56
C ALA A 146 -25.25 19.37 19.33
N LEU A 147 -24.06 19.31 18.75
CA LEU A 147 -23.77 18.39 17.64
C LEU A 147 -23.96 16.93 18.06
N LEU A 148 -23.46 16.54 19.24
CA LEU A 148 -23.67 15.21 19.79
C LEU A 148 -25.17 14.87 19.91
N ALA A 149 -25.97 15.78 20.49
CA ALA A 149 -27.39 15.57 20.66
C ALA A 149 -28.15 15.43 19.32
N ALA A 150 -27.81 16.26 18.33
CA ALA A 150 -28.39 16.20 16.99
C ALA A 150 -28.10 14.86 16.31
N HIS A 151 -26.84 14.42 16.34
CA HIS A 151 -26.42 13.15 15.74
C HIS A 151 -27.03 11.93 16.45
N LEU A 152 -27.12 11.93 17.77
CA LEU A 152 -27.80 10.87 18.51
C LEU A 152 -29.28 10.76 18.11
N PHE A 153 -29.98 11.90 18.03
CA PHE A 153 -31.37 11.93 17.59
C PHE A 153 -31.52 11.43 16.15
N ALA A 154 -30.69 11.91 15.23
CA ALA A 154 -30.71 11.53 13.83
C ALA A 154 -30.45 10.03 13.64
N ASN A 155 -29.45 9.49 14.33
CA ASN A 155 -29.12 8.06 14.29
C ASN A 155 -30.25 7.17 14.83
N THR A 156 -30.88 7.58 15.95
CA THR A 156 -32.01 6.83 16.53
C THR A 156 -33.22 6.81 15.62
N ASN A 157 -33.47 7.89 14.89
CA ASN A 157 -34.64 8.02 14.02
C ASN A 157 -34.35 7.68 12.54
N HIS A 158 -33.10 7.31 12.21
CA HIS A 158 -32.65 7.03 10.84
C HIS A 158 -32.87 8.21 9.87
N ILE A 159 -32.55 9.41 10.32
CA ILE A 159 -32.69 10.66 9.56
C ILE A 159 -31.31 11.24 9.29
N ASP A 160 -31.14 11.89 8.14
CA ASP A 160 -29.92 12.59 7.77
C ASP A 160 -29.70 13.83 8.65
N VAL A 161 -28.46 14.29 8.75
CA VAL A 161 -28.10 15.50 9.52
C VAL A 161 -27.74 16.63 8.58
N PHE A 162 -28.37 17.79 8.81
CA PHE A 162 -28.13 19.02 8.08
C PHE A 162 -27.38 20.04 8.93
N TYR A 163 -26.35 20.63 8.34
CA TYR A 163 -25.64 21.77 8.89
C TYR A 163 -25.96 23.03 8.08
N PRO A 164 -26.46 24.11 8.69
CA PRO A 164 -26.39 25.44 8.09
C PRO A 164 -24.93 25.84 7.83
N GLU A 165 -24.65 26.52 6.71
CA GLU A 165 -23.28 26.94 6.35
C GLU A 165 -22.75 27.98 7.35
N LEU A 166 -22.05 27.50 8.39
CA LEU A 166 -21.59 28.27 9.53
C LEU A 166 -20.22 27.78 10.02
N THR A 167 -19.69 28.39 11.08
CA THR A 167 -18.42 27.99 11.70
C THR A 167 -18.67 27.39 13.07
N TYR A 168 -18.43 26.09 13.23
CA TYR A 168 -18.65 25.36 14.47
C TYR A 168 -17.34 25.19 15.23
N TYR A 169 -17.29 25.68 16.47
CA TYR A 169 -16.13 25.44 17.35
C TYR A 169 -16.37 24.19 18.20
N ILE A 170 -15.39 23.29 18.24
CA ILE A 170 -15.47 22.04 19.01
C ILE A 170 -14.28 21.97 19.96
N GLY A 171 -14.57 22.20 21.25
CA GLY A 171 -13.61 22.14 22.34
C GLY A 171 -13.44 20.71 22.84
N GLN A 172 -14.36 20.26 23.69
CA GLN A 172 -14.18 19.01 24.46
C GLN A 172 -14.82 17.76 23.85
N ALA A 173 -15.76 17.92 22.91
CA ALA A 173 -16.52 16.78 22.42
C ALA A 173 -15.64 15.75 21.68
N SER A 174 -15.95 14.48 21.90
CA SER A 174 -15.31 13.33 21.26
C SER A 174 -16.37 12.28 20.93
N GLU A 175 -16.12 11.49 19.88
CA GLU A 175 -16.97 10.41 19.39
C GLU A 175 -18.42 10.82 19.11
N ILE A 176 -18.64 11.98 18.49
CA ILE A 176 -19.95 12.35 17.91
C ILE A 176 -20.29 11.30 16.84
N PRO A 177 -21.30 10.44 17.05
CA PRO A 177 -21.51 9.26 16.22
C PRO A 177 -22.24 9.63 14.92
N ILE A 178 -21.73 9.18 13.78
CA ILE A 178 -22.37 9.37 12.48
C ILE A 178 -22.79 8.00 11.94
N LYS A 179 -24.09 7.77 11.73
CA LYS A 179 -24.64 6.56 11.10
C LYS A 179 -25.55 6.81 9.90
N THR A 180 -25.94 8.06 9.66
CA THR A 180 -26.80 8.50 8.54
C THR A 180 -26.03 9.44 7.61
N ASN A 181 -26.65 9.92 6.52
CA ASN A 181 -25.96 10.86 5.65
C ASN A 181 -25.74 12.19 6.36
N VAL A 182 -24.64 12.85 6.00
CA VAL A 182 -24.31 14.19 6.53
C VAL A 182 -23.88 15.08 5.37
N ASP A 183 -24.65 16.15 5.17
CA ASP A 183 -24.19 17.29 4.37
C ASP A 183 -23.76 18.39 5.34
N PHE A 184 -22.46 18.62 5.41
CA PHE A 184 -21.91 19.71 6.20
C PHE A 184 -22.12 21.08 5.53
N ASN A 185 -22.65 21.12 4.31
CA ASN A 185 -23.08 22.32 3.59
C ASN A 185 -22.01 23.43 3.56
N ASN A 186 -20.78 23.05 3.24
CA ASN A 186 -19.58 23.90 3.20
C ASN A 186 -19.20 24.55 4.54
N SER A 187 -19.75 24.07 5.65
CA SER A 187 -19.44 24.59 6.99
C SER A 187 -17.98 24.41 7.37
N THR A 188 -17.52 25.29 8.24
CA THR A 188 -16.17 25.23 8.83
C THR A 188 -16.24 24.67 10.25
N PHE A 189 -15.31 23.79 10.60
CA PHE A 189 -15.19 23.19 11.93
C PHE A 189 -13.82 23.52 12.52
N ILE A 190 -13.81 24.28 13.61
CA ILE A 190 -12.59 24.58 14.36
C ILE A 190 -12.43 23.52 15.45
N ILE A 191 -11.36 22.75 15.35
CA ILE A 191 -11.00 21.69 16.30
C ILE A 191 -9.90 22.24 17.22
N ASP A 192 -10.25 22.47 18.49
CA ASP A 192 -9.30 22.97 19.48
C ASP A 192 -8.47 21.83 20.07
N ASP A 193 -7.30 21.59 19.49
CA ASP A 193 -6.38 20.54 19.90
C ASP A 193 -5.83 20.70 21.33
N SER A 194 -6.09 21.82 22.04
CA SER A 194 -5.68 22.01 23.44
C SER A 194 -6.37 21.02 24.39
N TYR A 195 -7.56 20.55 24.04
CA TYR A 195 -8.23 19.45 24.74
C TYR A 195 -7.72 18.13 24.19
N GLU A 196 -6.74 17.56 24.88
CA GLU A 196 -6.12 16.30 24.51
C GLU A 196 -7.11 15.13 24.66
N SER A 197 -7.25 14.33 23.60
CA SER A 197 -8.11 13.15 23.59
C SER A 197 -7.45 12.03 22.79
N GLU A 198 -7.57 10.80 23.31
CA GLU A 198 -7.23 9.56 22.58
C GLU A 198 -8.37 9.11 21.65
N LYS A 199 -9.41 9.95 21.49
CA LYS A 199 -10.57 9.71 20.65
C LYS A 199 -10.70 10.79 19.58
N SER A 200 -11.27 10.40 18.45
CA SER A 200 -11.65 11.34 17.38
C SER A 200 -12.86 12.18 17.79
N VAL A 201 -13.03 13.33 17.14
CA VAL A 201 -14.17 14.23 17.39
C VAL A 201 -15.44 13.61 16.82
N PHE A 202 -15.38 13.15 15.58
CA PHE A 202 -16.47 12.41 14.93
C PHE A 202 -16.10 10.94 14.77
N LEU A 203 -17.08 10.07 14.93
CA LEU A 203 -16.96 8.62 14.74
C LEU A 203 -18.03 8.15 13.76
N VAL A 204 -17.65 7.86 12.52
CA VAL A 204 -18.53 7.22 11.53
C VAL A 204 -18.60 5.74 11.89
N GLN A 205 -19.73 5.35 12.46
CA GLN A 205 -19.86 4.10 13.20
C GLN A 205 -20.65 3.05 12.41
N ASN A 206 -20.23 1.78 12.52
CA ASN A 206 -21.03 0.65 12.07
C ASN A 206 -22.39 0.59 12.81
N ASP A 207 -23.45 0.13 12.14
CA ASP A 207 -24.79 0.06 12.75
C ASP A 207 -24.83 -1.07 13.77
N SER A 208 -24.28 -2.21 13.38
CA SER A 208 -24.19 -3.41 14.20
C SER A 208 -22.84 -3.50 14.91
N LYS A 209 -22.87 -4.04 16.13
CA LYS A 209 -21.65 -4.46 16.82
C LYS A 209 -21.00 -5.64 16.10
N ASP A 210 -19.69 -5.73 16.23
CA ASP A 210 -18.92 -6.86 15.71
C ASP A 210 -19.29 -8.16 16.45
N ILE A 211 -19.38 -9.26 15.72
CA ILE A 211 -19.56 -10.61 16.29
C ILE A 211 -18.17 -11.20 16.46
N VAL A 212 -17.82 -11.63 17.67
CA VAL A 212 -16.51 -12.21 17.99
C VAL A 212 -16.68 -13.69 18.27
N ILE A 213 -15.95 -14.53 17.53
CA ILE A 213 -15.92 -15.98 17.66
C ILE A 213 -14.59 -16.37 18.31
N LYS A 214 -14.66 -17.12 19.43
CA LYS A 214 -13.53 -17.54 20.26
C LYS A 214 -13.77 -18.94 20.86
N ASP A 215 -12.72 -19.51 21.44
CA ASP A 215 -12.76 -20.75 22.21
C ASP A 215 -13.39 -21.92 21.41
N ASP A 216 -14.27 -22.71 22.02
CA ASP A 216 -14.87 -23.91 21.42
C ASP A 216 -15.63 -23.61 20.11
N ASP A 217 -16.14 -22.39 19.94
CA ASP A 217 -16.86 -21.97 18.72
C ASP A 217 -15.92 -21.80 17.50
N LEU A 218 -14.61 -21.71 17.70
CA LEU A 218 -13.62 -21.64 16.61
C LEU A 218 -13.27 -23.00 16.02
N SER A 219 -13.63 -24.10 16.69
CA SER A 219 -13.27 -25.46 16.26
C SER A 219 -13.70 -25.78 14.83
N ILE A 220 -14.81 -25.20 14.37
CA ILE A 220 -15.32 -25.36 12.99
C ILE A 220 -14.46 -24.64 11.92
N PHE A 221 -13.64 -23.67 12.31
CA PHE A 221 -12.78 -22.89 11.40
C PHE A 221 -11.34 -23.40 11.35
N LYS A 222 -11.00 -24.45 12.12
CA LYS A 222 -9.66 -25.03 12.20
C LYS A 222 -9.22 -25.59 10.84
N GLY A 223 -8.10 -25.09 10.30
CA GLY A 223 -7.54 -25.50 9.00
C GLY A 223 -8.38 -25.11 7.78
N LEU A 224 -9.48 -24.37 7.99
CA LEU A 224 -10.44 -24.04 6.94
C LEU A 224 -10.04 -22.77 6.19
N ILE A 225 -9.55 -21.76 6.91
CA ILE A 225 -9.19 -20.45 6.35
C ILE A 225 -7.76 -20.49 5.82
N SER A 226 -7.62 -20.43 4.50
CA SER A 226 -6.34 -20.55 3.79
C SER A 226 -6.21 -19.56 2.63
N THR A 227 -4.98 -19.39 2.16
CA THR A 227 -4.61 -18.56 0.99
C THR A 227 -5.37 -18.92 -0.30
N ASN A 228 -5.82 -20.17 -0.43
CA ASN A 228 -6.57 -20.67 -1.58
C ASN A 228 -8.09 -20.67 -1.38
N SER A 229 -8.57 -20.25 -0.21
CA SER A 229 -10.00 -20.24 0.09
C SER A 229 -10.78 -19.36 -0.86
N LYS A 230 -11.90 -19.87 -1.37
CA LYS A 230 -12.82 -19.16 -2.26
C LYS A 230 -14.26 -19.12 -1.74
N TYR A 231 -14.65 -20.14 -0.98
CA TYR A 231 -15.98 -20.27 -0.41
C TYR A 231 -15.91 -21.13 0.86
N HIS A 232 -16.67 -20.77 1.89
CA HIS A 232 -16.88 -21.55 3.11
C HIS A 232 -18.33 -21.44 3.59
N GLU A 233 -18.99 -22.58 3.84
CA GLU A 233 -20.41 -22.64 4.19
C GLU A 233 -20.69 -22.04 5.58
N GLU A 234 -19.72 -22.14 6.49
CA GLU A 234 -19.74 -21.62 7.86
C GLU A 234 -19.95 -20.10 7.91
N PHE A 235 -19.57 -19.40 6.83
CA PHE A 235 -19.71 -17.97 6.69
C PHE A 235 -21.06 -17.52 6.12
N VAL A 236 -21.86 -18.41 5.53
CA VAL A 236 -23.15 -18.08 4.88
C VAL A 236 -24.11 -17.37 5.84
N LYS A 237 -24.17 -17.81 7.10
CA LYS A 237 -25.06 -17.23 8.13
C LYS A 237 -24.78 -15.75 8.46
N PHE A 238 -23.62 -15.23 8.05
CA PHE A 238 -23.26 -13.85 8.31
C PHE A 238 -23.63 -12.91 7.15
N GLY A 239 -23.97 -13.46 5.97
CA GLY A 239 -24.15 -12.69 4.75
C GLY A 239 -22.88 -11.94 4.36
N ARG A 240 -23.03 -10.74 3.79
CA ARG A 240 -21.90 -9.86 3.51
C ARG A 240 -21.27 -9.29 4.78
N ALA A 241 -19.98 -9.54 4.98
CA ALA A 241 -19.24 -9.10 6.15
C ALA A 241 -17.77 -8.77 5.83
N PHE A 242 -17.19 -7.86 6.62
CA PHE A 242 -15.75 -7.68 6.75
C PHE A 242 -15.27 -8.56 7.89
N VAL A 243 -14.39 -9.50 7.59
CA VAL A 243 -13.89 -10.51 8.51
C VAL A 243 -12.45 -10.21 8.86
N THR A 244 -12.09 -10.30 10.13
CA THR A 244 -10.71 -10.31 10.60
C THR A 244 -10.43 -11.63 11.30
N VAL A 245 -9.33 -12.29 10.94
CA VAL A 245 -8.88 -13.56 11.53
C VAL A 245 -7.52 -13.33 12.19
N GLU A 246 -7.34 -13.86 13.39
CA GLU A 246 -6.13 -13.72 14.19
C GLU A 246 -5.63 -15.11 14.64
N ASP A 247 -4.31 -15.27 14.73
CA ASP A 247 -3.62 -16.41 15.33
C ASP A 247 -2.59 -15.86 16.33
N GLU A 248 -2.99 -15.79 17.60
CA GLU A 248 -2.21 -15.25 18.71
C GLU A 248 -0.94 -16.07 19.01
N THR A 249 -0.81 -17.28 18.46
CA THR A 249 0.39 -18.13 18.63
C THR A 249 1.56 -17.71 17.72
N LYS A 250 1.30 -16.85 16.73
CA LYS A 250 2.30 -16.38 15.76
C LYS A 250 2.45 -14.85 15.82
N GLN A 251 3.71 -14.40 15.84
CA GLN A 251 4.07 -12.98 15.76
C GLN A 251 4.69 -12.67 14.39
N MET A 252 4.22 -11.58 13.80
CA MET A 252 4.61 -11.07 12.48
C MET A 252 5.11 -9.64 12.61
N TYR A 253 5.86 -9.15 11.62
CA TYR A 253 6.36 -7.77 11.56
C TYR A 253 7.19 -7.39 12.79
N ILE A 254 7.99 -8.33 13.30
CA ILE A 254 8.92 -8.09 14.40
C ILE A 254 9.96 -7.06 13.94
N ARG A 255 9.91 -5.85 14.50
CA ARG A 255 10.65 -4.71 13.95
C ARG A 255 12.15 -4.78 14.25
N ASP A 256 12.97 -4.43 13.26
CA ASP A 256 14.43 -4.29 13.40
C ASP A 256 14.85 -2.82 13.58
N GLY A 257 16.03 -2.61 14.18
CA GLY A 257 16.65 -1.30 14.39
C GLY A 257 16.27 -0.61 15.71
N ALA A 258 16.46 0.72 15.76
CA ALA A 258 16.37 1.50 17.00
C ALA A 258 15.00 1.48 17.70
N ASN A 259 13.94 1.10 16.98
CA ASN A 259 12.58 1.01 17.49
C ASN A 259 12.11 -0.46 17.55
N SER A 260 13.02 -1.42 17.70
CA SER A 260 12.68 -2.85 17.75
C SER A 260 11.56 -3.17 18.73
N ASP A 261 10.68 -4.09 18.36
CA ASP A 261 9.54 -4.53 19.16
C ASP A 261 9.40 -6.06 19.12
N SER A 262 8.33 -6.59 19.73
CA SER A 262 8.03 -8.03 19.76
C SER A 262 7.15 -8.50 18.60
N GLY A 263 6.91 -7.65 17.59
CA GLY A 263 5.97 -7.89 16.50
C GLY A 263 4.50 -7.72 16.91
N ILE A 264 3.62 -8.11 15.98
CA ILE A 264 2.17 -8.10 16.14
C ILE A 264 1.59 -9.49 15.84
N VAL A 265 0.45 -9.81 16.46
CA VAL A 265 -0.30 -11.05 16.20
C VAL A 265 -0.56 -11.22 14.71
N MET A 266 -0.31 -12.43 14.19
CA MET A 266 -0.62 -12.78 12.80
C MET A 266 -2.11 -12.56 12.56
N SER A 267 -2.43 -11.60 11.69
CA SER A 267 -3.81 -11.22 11.39
C SER A 267 -3.97 -10.86 9.93
N ASP A 268 -5.15 -11.16 9.40
CA ASP A 268 -5.56 -10.79 8.06
C ASP A 268 -7.05 -10.47 8.04
N SER A 269 -7.45 -9.64 7.09
CA SER A 269 -8.84 -9.27 6.91
C SER A 269 -9.28 -9.36 5.47
N PHE A 270 -10.52 -9.77 5.25
CA PHE A 270 -11.09 -9.99 3.92
C PHE A 270 -12.60 -9.79 3.94
N ILE A 271 -13.17 -9.57 2.76
CA ILE A 271 -14.62 -9.44 2.57
C ILE A 271 -15.19 -10.81 2.21
N ILE A 272 -16.32 -11.16 2.83
CA ILE A 272 -17.17 -12.30 2.45
C ILE A 272 -18.53 -11.82 1.94
N ASP A 273 -19.19 -12.65 1.13
CA ASP A 273 -20.59 -12.47 0.72
C ASP A 273 -21.26 -13.83 0.52
N ASP A 274 -22.22 -14.15 1.40
CA ASP A 274 -22.91 -15.45 1.46
C ASP A 274 -21.95 -16.65 1.35
N GLY A 275 -20.88 -16.64 2.15
CA GLY A 275 -19.85 -17.68 2.17
C GLY A 275 -18.73 -17.52 1.14
N ASN A 276 -18.94 -16.76 0.06
CA ASN A 276 -17.89 -16.46 -0.93
C ASN A 276 -16.84 -15.51 -0.34
N ILE A 277 -15.58 -15.75 -0.64
CA ILE A 277 -14.45 -14.91 -0.20
C ILE A 277 -14.06 -14.01 -1.37
N LEU A 278 -14.27 -12.71 -1.19
CA LEU A 278 -14.12 -11.72 -2.27
C LEU A 278 -12.72 -11.09 -2.31
N SER A 279 -12.00 -11.09 -1.20
CA SER A 279 -10.63 -10.52 -1.09
C SER A 279 -9.59 -11.62 -0.92
N LYS A 280 -8.34 -11.36 -1.32
CA LYS A 280 -7.23 -12.29 -1.10
C LYS A 280 -7.04 -12.57 0.39
N ILE A 281 -6.75 -13.82 0.76
CA ILE A 281 -6.26 -14.20 2.10
C ILE A 281 -4.74 -14.40 2.02
N ASN A 282 -3.99 -13.86 2.98
CA ASN A 282 -2.53 -13.81 2.96
C ASN A 282 -1.84 -14.98 3.68
N TYR A 283 -2.55 -15.64 4.60
CA TYR A 283 -2.00 -16.70 5.45
C TYR A 283 -2.92 -17.91 5.51
N ASP A 284 -2.31 -19.06 5.79
CA ASP A 284 -3.03 -20.27 6.16
C ASP A 284 -3.20 -20.29 7.69
N TYR A 285 -4.45 -20.46 8.15
CA TYR A 285 -4.82 -20.48 9.56
C TYR A 285 -5.17 -21.90 9.98
N ASP A 286 -4.16 -22.65 10.41
CA ASP A 286 -4.34 -24.01 10.92
C ASP A 286 -5.21 -24.04 12.17
N ASP A 287 -5.02 -23.07 13.09
CA ASP A 287 -5.74 -22.99 14.35
C ASP A 287 -6.00 -21.50 14.71
N PRO A 288 -6.97 -20.84 14.05
CA PRO A 288 -7.26 -19.44 14.34
C PRO A 288 -7.68 -19.30 15.81
N THR A 289 -7.19 -18.26 16.48
CA THR A 289 -7.48 -18.01 17.91
C THR A 289 -8.62 -17.02 18.11
N LYS A 290 -8.98 -16.26 17.06
CA LYS A 290 -10.10 -15.31 17.08
C LYS A 290 -10.55 -14.97 15.66
N ILE A 291 -11.87 -14.90 15.48
CA ILE A 291 -12.49 -14.34 14.28
C ILE A 291 -13.42 -13.21 14.69
N THR A 292 -13.33 -12.07 14.02
CA THR A 292 -14.23 -10.93 14.19
C THR A 292 -15.02 -10.71 12.90
N ILE A 293 -16.34 -10.73 13.00
CA ILE A 293 -17.26 -10.53 11.88
C ILE A 293 -17.93 -9.16 12.05
N ARG A 294 -17.61 -8.22 11.14
CA ARG A 294 -18.30 -6.95 11.02
C ARG A 294 -19.27 -7.00 9.84
N LYS A 295 -20.56 -7.11 10.14
CA LYS A 295 -21.61 -7.10 9.10
C LYS A 295 -21.61 -5.78 8.34
N TYR A 296 -21.84 -5.87 7.04
CA TYR A 296 -22.05 -4.70 6.20
C TYR A 296 -23.33 -3.96 6.58
N ASN A 297 -23.28 -2.64 6.50
CA ASN A 297 -24.46 -1.82 6.58
C ASN A 297 -25.28 -1.98 5.30
N GLU A 298 -26.59 -2.17 5.44
CA GLU A 298 -27.52 -2.27 4.30
C GLU A 298 -27.48 -1.03 3.42
N LYS A 299 -27.39 0.16 4.04
CA LYS A 299 -27.31 1.43 3.34
C LYS A 299 -25.89 1.99 3.38
N ARG A 300 -25.41 2.33 2.17
CA ARG A 300 -24.26 3.20 1.98
C ARG A 300 -24.62 4.64 2.36
N ILE A 301 -23.74 5.30 3.11
CA ILE A 301 -23.94 6.68 3.53
C ILE A 301 -22.93 7.61 2.88
N VAL A 302 -23.33 8.87 2.73
CA VAL A 302 -22.50 9.93 2.16
C VAL A 302 -22.24 11.01 3.21
N ILE A 303 -20.97 11.39 3.34
CA ILE A 303 -20.50 12.48 4.21
C ILE A 303 -19.78 13.49 3.34
N LYS A 304 -20.19 14.76 3.32
CA LYS A 304 -19.64 15.70 2.33
C LYS A 304 -19.63 17.16 2.74
N ASN A 305 -18.86 17.96 1.98
CA ASN A 305 -18.87 19.42 1.96
C ASN A 305 -18.42 20.06 3.28
N ALA A 306 -17.22 19.74 3.78
CA ALA A 306 -16.71 20.26 5.04
C ALA A 306 -15.31 20.88 4.95
N THR A 307 -15.07 21.92 5.73
CA THR A 307 -13.73 22.44 5.99
C THR A 307 -13.40 22.27 7.47
N PHE A 308 -12.33 21.56 7.79
CA PHE A 308 -11.83 21.40 9.15
C PHE A 308 -10.57 22.24 9.37
N ILE A 309 -10.46 22.86 10.54
CA ILE A 309 -9.31 23.67 10.96
C ILE A 309 -8.87 23.18 12.34
N SER A 310 -7.68 22.59 12.46
CA SER A 310 -7.07 22.27 13.76
C SER A 310 -6.21 23.44 14.25
N LEU A 311 -6.35 23.83 15.52
CA LEU A 311 -5.58 24.94 16.13
C LEU A 311 -4.12 24.60 16.51
N ASN A 312 -3.68 23.35 16.31
CA ASN A 312 -2.30 22.87 16.57
C ASN A 312 -1.68 23.33 17.90
N ASN A 313 -2.50 23.35 18.94
CA ASN A 313 -2.22 23.90 20.26
C ASN A 313 -2.30 22.82 21.36
N ALA A 314 -2.26 21.53 20.99
CA ALA A 314 -2.10 20.41 21.92
C ALA A 314 -0.88 20.65 22.84
N SER A 315 -0.99 20.23 24.11
CA SER A 315 0.08 20.48 25.07
C SER A 315 1.35 19.75 24.64
N THR A 316 2.50 20.40 24.83
CA THR A 316 3.81 19.83 24.45
C THR A 316 4.49 19.14 25.62
N SER A 317 3.75 18.81 26.68
CA SER A 317 4.29 18.23 27.93
C SER A 317 4.84 16.81 27.72
N ASP A 318 4.22 16.03 26.84
CA ASP A 318 4.66 14.70 26.44
C ASP A 318 4.60 14.55 24.92
N LEU A 319 5.74 14.77 24.27
CA LEU A 319 5.90 14.67 22.82
C LEU A 319 5.95 13.23 22.30
N THR A 320 5.91 12.22 23.19
CA THR A 320 5.90 10.80 22.79
C THR A 320 4.49 10.29 22.47
N LYS A 321 3.45 10.96 22.98
CA LYS A 321 2.06 10.53 22.86
C LYS A 321 1.38 11.14 21.64
N TYR A 322 0.76 10.27 20.85
CA TYR A 322 -0.09 10.69 19.76
C TYR A 322 -1.44 11.20 20.28
N TYR A 323 -2.05 12.11 19.54
CA TYR A 323 -3.45 12.51 19.77
C TYR A 323 -4.30 12.15 18.55
N HIS A 324 -5.60 11.97 18.76
CA HIS A 324 -6.50 11.30 17.81
C HIS A 324 -7.63 12.17 17.28
N ARG A 325 -7.54 13.49 17.50
CA ARG A 325 -8.59 14.43 17.13
C ARG A 325 -8.71 14.56 15.61
N GLY A 326 -9.95 14.43 15.14
CA GLY A 326 -10.29 14.33 13.72
C GLY A 326 -11.59 13.53 13.52
N ILE A 327 -11.67 12.76 12.46
CA ILE A 327 -12.79 11.88 12.12
C ILE A 327 -12.28 10.44 11.99
N SER A 328 -12.88 9.52 12.74
CA SER A 328 -12.64 8.09 12.59
C SER A 328 -13.75 7.44 11.77
N PHE A 329 -13.38 6.73 10.71
CA PHE A 329 -14.24 5.96 9.84
C PHE A 329 -14.13 4.48 10.19
N GLU A 330 -15.09 3.99 10.98
CA GLU A 330 -15.15 2.61 11.47
C GLU A 330 -16.42 1.88 10.97
N ARG A 331 -16.93 2.32 9.82
CA ARG A 331 -18.18 1.85 9.19
C ARG A 331 -17.91 1.33 7.78
N ASN A 332 -18.55 0.22 7.39
CA ASN A 332 -18.49 -0.23 6.00
C ASN A 332 -19.38 0.64 5.10
N ASN A 333 -19.19 0.63 3.77
CA ASN A 333 -20.08 1.35 2.83
C ASN A 333 -20.18 2.85 3.12
N VAL A 334 -19.07 3.58 3.03
CA VAL A 334 -19.05 5.04 3.24
C VAL A 334 -18.41 5.74 2.05
N ASP A 335 -19.06 6.80 1.56
CA ASP A 335 -18.43 7.73 0.64
C ASP A 335 -18.26 9.10 1.29
N ALA A 336 -17.09 9.69 1.09
CA ALA A 336 -16.72 10.97 1.65
C ALA A 336 -16.23 11.93 0.55
N PHE A 337 -16.88 13.09 0.40
CA PHE A 337 -16.66 13.99 -0.74
C PHE A 337 -16.40 15.44 -0.33
N ASN A 338 -15.55 16.13 -1.09
CA ASN A 338 -15.36 17.59 -1.00
C ASN A 338 -15.08 18.04 0.44
N MET A 339 -14.05 17.45 1.06
CA MET A 339 -13.64 17.81 2.41
C MET A 339 -12.22 18.36 2.42
N SER A 340 -11.94 19.30 3.31
CA SER A 340 -10.60 19.80 3.52
C SER A 340 -10.22 19.81 4.99
N HIS A 341 -8.94 19.61 5.28
CA HIS A 341 -8.37 19.82 6.60
C HIS A 341 -7.16 20.76 6.51
N LYS A 342 -7.20 21.79 7.36
CA LYS A 342 -6.20 22.83 7.49
C LYS A 342 -5.69 22.87 8.92
N ILE A 343 -4.45 23.30 9.06
CA ILE A 343 -3.80 23.40 10.37
C ILE A 343 -3.39 24.85 10.56
N GLU A 344 -3.97 25.49 11.56
CA GLU A 344 -3.55 26.82 11.99
C GLU A 344 -2.30 26.70 12.84
N ASN A 345 -1.34 27.61 12.67
CA ASN A 345 -0.06 27.58 13.39
C ASN A 345 0.70 26.24 13.26
N ASN A 346 0.71 25.66 12.06
CA ASN A 346 1.49 24.45 11.77
C ASN A 346 2.98 24.73 12.01
N SER A 347 3.57 24.09 13.03
CA SER A 347 4.95 24.36 13.48
C SER A 347 5.65 23.08 13.93
N ILE A 348 6.98 23.13 14.01
CA ILE A 348 7.81 22.06 14.58
C ILE A 348 7.53 21.86 16.09
N ASN A 349 7.99 20.73 16.65
CA ASN A 349 7.95 20.38 18.08
C ASN A 349 6.53 20.36 18.68
N LYS A 350 5.54 20.03 17.85
CA LYS A 350 4.17 19.75 18.28
C LYS A 350 4.00 18.25 18.50
N ARG A 351 2.97 17.85 19.24
CA ARG A 351 2.66 16.42 19.42
C ARG A 351 2.31 15.76 18.08
N PRO A 352 2.68 14.50 17.87
CA PRO A 352 2.33 13.79 16.66
C PRO A 352 0.82 13.49 16.65
N ASN A 353 0.21 13.57 15.47
CA ASN A 353 -1.18 13.13 15.23
C ASN A 353 -1.17 11.81 14.45
N VAL A 354 -2.03 10.86 14.84
CA VAL A 354 -2.15 9.57 14.13
C VAL A 354 -2.71 9.71 12.72
N GLY A 355 -3.49 10.74 12.45
CA GLY A 355 -4.30 10.95 11.26
C GLY A 355 -5.52 11.81 11.60
N PHE A 356 -5.81 12.85 10.80
CA PHE A 356 -7.07 13.58 10.91
C PHE A 356 -8.24 12.74 10.38
N PHE A 357 -8.09 12.13 9.20
CA PHE A 357 -9.02 11.16 8.65
C PHE A 357 -8.49 9.74 8.92
N GLN A 358 -9.06 9.07 9.92
CA GLN A 358 -8.64 7.72 10.33
C GLN A 358 -9.61 6.70 9.77
N HIS A 359 -9.13 5.59 9.22
CA HIS A 359 -9.94 4.47 8.77
C HIS A 359 -9.53 3.25 9.59
N LYS A 360 -10.46 2.65 10.34
CA LYS A 360 -10.12 1.62 11.31
C LYS A 360 -11.12 0.49 11.36
N ASN A 361 -10.60 -0.73 11.23
CA ASN A 361 -11.43 -1.89 10.87
C ASN A 361 -12.20 -1.44 9.59
N CYS A 362 -13.43 -1.76 9.23
CA CYS A 362 -14.07 -1.14 8.05
C CYS A 362 -13.56 -1.53 6.64
N ALA A 363 -14.48 -1.42 5.68
CA ALA A 363 -14.25 -1.73 4.28
C ALA A 363 -15.22 -0.99 3.34
N ASP A 364 -14.92 -1.03 2.03
CA ASP A 364 -15.75 -0.45 0.96
C ASP A 364 -16.01 1.06 1.18
N GLN A 365 -14.94 1.86 1.14
CA GLN A 365 -15.03 3.32 1.26
C GLN A 365 -14.40 4.07 0.09
N THR A 366 -15.00 5.21 -0.28
CA THR A 366 -14.44 6.14 -1.27
C THR A 366 -14.23 7.52 -0.65
N PHE A 367 -13.05 8.08 -0.87
CA PHE A 367 -12.68 9.42 -0.47
C PHE A 367 -12.27 10.19 -1.71
N GLU A 368 -13.05 11.21 -2.06
CA GLU A 368 -12.87 11.94 -3.30
C GLU A 368 -12.91 13.45 -3.10
N ASN A 369 -12.00 14.15 -3.79
CA ASN A 369 -11.81 15.60 -3.67
C ASN A 369 -11.49 16.02 -2.23
N ILE A 370 -10.41 15.46 -1.69
CA ILE A 370 -9.94 15.74 -0.33
C ILE A 370 -8.70 16.62 -0.36
N GLU A 371 -8.68 17.71 0.39
CA GLU A 371 -7.52 18.59 0.53
C GLU A 371 -6.94 18.53 1.95
N LEU A 372 -5.63 18.30 2.06
CA LEU A 372 -4.94 18.03 3.32
C LEU A 372 -3.79 19.00 3.54
N THR A 373 -3.47 19.26 4.81
CA THR A 373 -2.33 20.09 5.20
C THR A 373 -1.39 19.25 6.06
N PRO A 374 -0.40 18.54 5.47
CA PRO A 374 0.48 17.67 6.25
C PRO A 374 1.22 18.40 7.39
N ARG A 375 1.52 17.67 8.46
CA ARG A 375 2.14 18.21 9.68
C ARG A 375 3.67 18.20 9.62
N TYR A 376 4.30 19.16 10.30
CA TYR A 376 5.71 19.03 10.65
C TYR A 376 5.94 17.79 11.52
N PRO A 377 7.01 17.03 11.29
CA PRO A 377 7.33 15.91 12.18
C PRO A 377 7.70 16.38 13.58
N THR A 378 7.27 15.61 14.59
CA THR A 378 7.75 15.76 15.96
C THR A 378 9.16 15.19 16.05
N THR A 379 10.12 15.96 16.57
CA THR A 379 11.51 15.48 16.75
C THR A 379 11.81 15.24 18.23
N LEU A 380 12.25 14.03 18.56
CA LEU A 380 12.63 13.57 19.88
C LEU A 380 14.08 13.06 19.86
N THR A 381 14.98 13.69 20.60
CA THR A 381 16.40 13.27 20.73
C THR A 381 17.07 12.93 19.39
N GLY A 382 16.77 13.70 18.34
CA GLY A 382 17.32 13.50 16.99
C GLY A 382 16.53 12.53 16.08
N SER A 383 15.53 11.82 16.61
CA SER A 383 14.63 10.94 15.86
C SER A 383 13.30 11.62 15.58
N GLN A 384 12.74 11.43 14.39
CA GLN A 384 11.42 11.97 14.03
C GLN A 384 10.32 10.93 14.26
N LEU A 385 9.21 11.34 14.87
CA LEU A 385 8.00 10.55 14.99
C LEU A 385 7.09 10.77 13.77
N GLY A 386 6.37 9.71 13.40
CA GLY A 386 5.41 9.79 12.32
C GLY A 386 4.22 10.69 12.67
N THR A 387 3.74 11.46 11.71
CA THR A 387 2.47 12.17 11.85
C THR A 387 1.79 12.29 10.50
N TYR A 388 0.51 11.96 10.46
CA TYR A 388 -0.22 11.79 9.21
C TYR A 388 -1.51 12.61 9.20
N GLU A 389 -2.05 12.81 8.01
CA GLU A 389 -3.35 13.46 7.80
C GLU A 389 -4.44 12.43 7.51
N MET A 390 -4.10 11.37 6.78
CA MET A 390 -4.91 10.19 6.58
C MET A 390 -4.18 8.97 7.12
N ALA A 391 -4.90 8.14 7.85
CA ALA A 391 -4.34 6.90 8.36
C ALA A 391 -5.29 5.72 8.24
N THR A 392 -4.74 4.57 7.87
CA THR A 392 -5.48 3.32 7.74
C THR A 392 -4.94 2.30 8.73
N ASN A 393 -5.85 1.53 9.33
CA ASN A 393 -5.49 0.40 10.15
C ASN A 393 -6.54 -0.70 10.03
N ASN A 394 -6.14 -1.81 9.39
CA ASN A 394 -7.01 -2.96 9.16
C ASN A 394 -8.22 -2.62 8.28
N VAL A 395 -7.98 -2.31 7.01
CA VAL A 395 -9.01 -1.86 6.07
C VAL A 395 -9.04 -2.74 4.83
N CYS A 396 -10.18 -2.80 4.14
CA CYS A 396 -10.28 -3.46 2.83
C CYS A 396 -11.08 -2.60 1.84
N SER A 397 -10.69 -2.54 0.57
CA SER A 397 -11.47 -1.85 -0.47
C SER A 397 -11.65 -0.34 -0.17
N ILE A 398 -10.53 0.38 -0.10
CA ILE A 398 -10.52 1.84 0.11
C ILE A 398 -10.02 2.53 -1.16
N SER A 399 -10.77 3.52 -1.64
CA SER A 399 -10.40 4.31 -2.81
C SER A 399 -10.17 5.77 -2.44
N TYR A 400 -8.96 6.26 -2.70
CA TYR A 400 -8.59 7.67 -2.62
C TYR A 400 -8.52 8.25 -4.02
N LYS A 401 -9.39 9.20 -4.33
CA LYS A 401 -9.51 9.83 -5.66
C LYS A 401 -9.32 11.33 -5.55
N ASN A 402 -8.41 11.91 -6.35
CA ASN A 402 -8.17 13.36 -6.33
C ASN A 402 -7.89 13.91 -4.91
N VAL A 403 -7.07 13.19 -4.13
CA VAL A 403 -6.60 13.64 -2.81
C VAL A 403 -5.35 14.48 -2.97
N LYS A 404 -5.30 15.65 -2.33
CA LYS A 404 -4.21 16.62 -2.47
C LYS A 404 -3.62 17.02 -1.13
N GLY A 405 -2.29 17.04 -1.03
CA GLY A 405 -1.55 17.61 0.12
C GLY A 405 -0.88 18.95 -0.24
N GLN A 406 -0.97 19.95 0.64
CA GLN A 406 -0.46 21.31 0.38
C GLN A 406 1.07 21.46 0.23
N ASP A 407 1.88 20.52 0.72
CA ASP A 407 3.34 20.48 0.50
C ASP A 407 3.76 19.14 -0.09
N PHE A 408 4.60 19.20 -1.12
CA PHE A 408 5.13 18.08 -1.89
C PHE A 408 6.66 18.01 -1.88
N THR A 409 7.34 18.97 -1.23
CA THR A 409 8.78 19.22 -1.36
C THR A 409 9.62 18.74 -0.17
N GLY A 410 8.99 18.36 0.95
CA GLY A 410 9.65 17.64 2.05
C GLY A 410 9.69 18.31 3.41
N THR A 411 8.97 19.43 3.57
CA THR A 411 8.92 20.13 4.85
C THR A 411 8.08 19.36 5.87
N TYR A 412 7.00 18.72 5.40
CA TYR A 412 6.09 17.94 6.25
C TYR A 412 6.34 16.42 6.17
N TRP A 413 5.89 15.68 7.18
CA TRP A 413 6.13 14.25 7.28
C TRP A 413 5.46 13.45 6.16
N GLY A 414 4.13 13.38 6.13
CA GLY A 414 3.41 12.57 5.15
C GLY A 414 1.90 12.76 5.23
N ALA A 415 1.24 12.83 4.09
CA ALA A 415 -0.22 12.89 4.03
C ALA A 415 -0.86 11.55 4.42
N HIS A 416 -0.31 10.43 3.95
CA HIS A 416 -0.88 9.10 4.18
C HIS A 416 0.10 8.15 4.90
N GLY A 417 -0.37 7.53 5.99
CA GLY A 417 0.34 6.46 6.71
C GLY A 417 -0.60 5.33 7.10
N GLY A 418 -0.33 4.12 6.64
CA GLY A 418 -1.24 2.99 6.78
C GLY A 418 -0.65 1.77 7.48
N ASN A 419 -1.54 0.85 7.81
CA ASN A 419 -1.26 -0.49 8.31
C ASN A 419 -2.38 -1.43 7.87
N ARG A 420 -2.03 -2.66 7.50
CA ARG A 420 -3.01 -3.72 7.19
C ARG A 420 -4.04 -3.23 6.16
N MET A 421 -3.53 -2.69 5.06
CA MET A 421 -4.31 -2.14 3.96
C MET A 421 -4.57 -3.23 2.93
N LYS A 422 -5.83 -3.51 2.60
CA LYS A 422 -6.18 -4.47 1.54
C LYS A 422 -6.99 -3.82 0.44
N ASP A 423 -6.68 -4.15 -0.81
CA ASP A 423 -7.41 -3.69 -2.00
C ASP A 423 -7.55 -2.14 -1.99
N VAL A 424 -6.42 -1.43 -1.93
CA VAL A 424 -6.41 0.05 -1.82
C VAL A 424 -6.01 0.70 -3.14
N LEU A 425 -6.78 1.70 -3.56
CA LEU A 425 -6.59 2.49 -4.77
C LEU A 425 -6.22 3.94 -4.43
N PHE A 426 -5.16 4.44 -5.05
CA PHE A 426 -4.84 5.87 -5.16
C PHE A 426 -4.95 6.27 -6.63
N ASP A 427 -5.91 7.14 -6.95
CA ASP A 427 -6.23 7.56 -8.32
C ASP A 427 -6.22 9.09 -8.41
N ASN A 428 -5.42 9.63 -9.33
CA ASN A 428 -5.28 11.08 -9.53
C ASN A 428 -4.90 11.85 -8.26
N CYS A 429 -4.07 11.25 -7.39
CA CYS A 429 -3.68 11.85 -6.12
C CYS A 429 -2.41 12.68 -6.25
N LYS A 430 -2.31 13.79 -5.50
CA LYS A 430 -1.11 14.62 -5.37
C LYS A 430 -0.72 14.76 -3.90
N ILE A 431 0.05 13.82 -3.37
CA ILE A 431 0.40 13.73 -1.94
C ILE A 431 1.89 13.49 -1.75
N ASN A 432 2.47 13.91 -0.62
CA ASN A 432 3.92 13.81 -0.43
C ASN A 432 4.42 12.41 -0.04
N ARG A 433 3.56 11.49 0.40
CA ARG A 433 3.95 10.17 0.90
C ARG A 433 2.78 9.18 0.84
N ILE A 434 3.08 7.93 0.49
CA ILE A 434 2.26 6.76 0.79
C ILE A 434 3.13 5.79 1.60
N ASP A 435 2.81 5.61 2.87
CA ASP A 435 3.57 4.75 3.79
C ASP A 435 2.70 3.62 4.35
N SER A 436 3.30 2.45 4.58
CA SER A 436 2.68 1.34 5.30
C SER A 436 3.69 0.65 6.19
N HIS A 437 3.45 0.58 7.52
CA HIS A 437 4.40 -0.10 8.41
C HIS A 437 4.20 -1.62 8.39
N THR A 438 2.95 -2.08 8.33
CA THR A 438 2.61 -3.50 8.38
C THR A 438 1.63 -3.89 7.27
N GLY A 439 1.87 -5.06 6.68
CA GLY A 439 1.00 -5.84 5.78
C GLY A 439 0.03 -5.10 4.86
N SER A 440 0.49 -4.53 3.75
CA SER A 440 -0.40 -4.15 2.64
C SER A 440 -0.74 -5.35 1.74
N THR A 441 -1.84 -5.31 1.01
CA THR A 441 -2.21 -6.33 0.03
C THR A 441 -2.99 -5.71 -1.10
N ASN A 442 -2.59 -5.97 -2.35
CA ASN A 442 -3.25 -5.42 -3.53
C ASN A 442 -3.35 -3.88 -3.48
N VAL A 443 -2.25 -3.19 -3.80
CA VAL A 443 -2.20 -1.72 -3.82
C VAL A 443 -2.08 -1.24 -5.25
N THR A 444 -2.96 -0.32 -5.66
CA THR A 444 -2.93 0.32 -6.97
C THR A 444 -2.71 1.82 -6.82
N ILE A 445 -1.74 2.36 -7.53
CA ILE A 445 -1.44 3.80 -7.61
C ILE A 445 -1.45 4.16 -9.09
N ILE A 446 -2.36 5.03 -9.50
CA ILE A 446 -2.56 5.41 -10.90
C ILE A 446 -2.73 6.91 -11.07
N ASP A 447 -2.22 7.44 -12.19
CA ASP A 447 -2.39 8.84 -12.61
C ASP A 447 -1.99 9.86 -11.52
N SER A 448 -1.02 9.52 -10.67
CA SER A 448 -0.73 10.25 -9.43
C SER A 448 0.64 10.95 -9.42
N VAL A 449 0.81 11.90 -8.51
CA VAL A 449 2.09 12.57 -8.23
C VAL A 449 2.42 12.41 -6.75
N ILE A 450 3.51 11.70 -6.46
CA ILE A 450 3.96 11.44 -5.09
C ILE A 450 5.20 12.28 -4.79
N GLY A 451 5.20 13.03 -3.70
CA GLY A 451 6.34 13.88 -3.30
C GLY A 451 7.49 13.11 -2.64
N VAL A 452 8.41 13.86 -2.02
CA VAL A 452 9.71 13.33 -1.54
C VAL A 452 9.62 12.28 -0.43
N GLY A 453 8.50 12.19 0.28
CA GLY A 453 8.25 11.09 1.22
C GLY A 453 8.15 9.73 0.53
N GLY A 454 7.81 9.73 -0.77
CA GLY A 454 7.85 8.59 -1.67
C GLY A 454 6.79 7.54 -1.37
N ILE A 455 6.93 6.40 -2.06
CA ILE A 455 6.14 5.19 -1.83
C ILE A 455 6.97 4.26 -0.95
N SER A 456 6.46 3.93 0.23
CA SER A 456 7.15 3.19 1.29
C SER A 456 6.26 2.10 1.84
N LEU A 457 6.33 0.89 1.28
CA LEU A 457 5.35 -0.17 1.53
C LEU A 457 5.98 -1.45 2.09
N ILE A 458 5.13 -2.41 2.45
CA ILE A 458 5.49 -3.80 2.74
C ILE A 458 4.21 -4.64 2.60
N GLY A 459 4.29 -5.87 2.10
CA GLY A 459 3.08 -6.71 2.06
C GLY A 459 3.05 -7.81 1.00
N TYR A 460 1.87 -8.00 0.40
CA TYR A 460 1.50 -9.15 -0.41
C TYR A 460 0.68 -8.78 -1.65
N GLY A 461 0.50 -9.74 -2.56
CA GLY A 461 -0.42 -9.60 -3.69
C GLY A 461 0.10 -8.64 -4.76
N ASN A 462 -0.81 -8.05 -5.54
CA ASN A 462 -0.42 -7.22 -6.67
C ASN A 462 -0.11 -5.78 -6.24
N LEU A 463 1.08 -5.29 -6.56
CA LEU A 463 1.41 -3.87 -6.48
C LEU A 463 1.45 -3.30 -7.89
N LEU A 464 0.55 -2.38 -8.20
CA LEU A 464 0.47 -1.72 -9.49
C LEU A 464 0.74 -0.23 -9.31
N VAL A 465 1.76 0.29 -9.96
CA VAL A 465 2.05 1.73 -10.06
C VAL A 465 2.08 2.09 -11.54
N ARG A 466 1.18 2.98 -11.96
CA ARG A 466 1.02 3.32 -13.38
C ARG A 466 0.83 4.81 -13.59
N LYS A 467 1.38 5.38 -14.68
CA LYS A 467 1.16 6.81 -15.01
C LYS A 467 1.44 7.75 -13.85
N THR A 468 2.45 7.42 -13.06
CA THR A 468 2.71 8.07 -11.78
C THR A 468 4.10 8.69 -11.78
N THR A 469 4.18 9.93 -11.31
CA THR A 469 5.44 10.63 -11.09
C THR A 469 5.78 10.61 -9.61
N VAL A 470 7.00 10.20 -9.26
CA VAL A 470 7.53 10.34 -7.89
C VAL A 470 8.64 11.37 -7.88
N VAL A 471 8.49 12.41 -7.07
CA VAL A 471 9.44 13.51 -6.92
C VAL A 471 10.37 13.20 -5.75
N SER A 472 11.47 12.47 -5.98
CA SER A 472 12.38 11.98 -4.93
C SER A 472 13.70 11.45 -5.51
N ASP A 473 14.64 10.99 -4.67
CA ASP A 473 15.78 10.17 -5.09
C ASP A 473 15.42 8.68 -5.28
N VAL A 474 14.27 8.27 -4.74
CA VAL A 474 13.75 6.90 -4.81
C VAL A 474 12.31 6.90 -5.31
N PHE A 475 12.02 6.15 -6.37
CA PHE A 475 10.65 5.99 -6.86
C PHE A 475 9.80 5.20 -5.86
N MET A 476 10.26 4.02 -5.44
CA MET A 476 9.63 3.27 -4.36
C MET A 476 10.65 2.51 -3.51
N LYS A 477 10.30 2.30 -2.24
CA LYS A 477 11.08 1.48 -1.30
C LYS A 477 10.16 0.56 -0.52
N PHE A 478 10.71 -0.56 -0.09
CA PHE A 478 10.07 -1.36 0.94
C PHE A 478 10.64 -1.02 2.32
N ARG A 479 9.80 -1.11 3.36
CA ARG A 479 10.16 -0.74 4.74
C ARG A 479 11.28 -1.60 5.29
N THR A 480 12.44 -0.99 5.51
CA THR A 480 13.66 -1.66 5.99
C THR A 480 13.51 -2.27 7.38
N ASP A 481 12.88 -1.54 8.28
CA ASP A 481 12.62 -1.95 9.66
C ASP A 481 11.64 -3.13 9.78
N TYR A 482 11.01 -3.52 8.67
CA TYR A 482 10.14 -4.68 8.56
C TYR A 482 10.61 -5.67 7.48
N GLY A 483 11.88 -5.62 7.08
CA GLY A 483 12.49 -6.63 6.21
C GLY A 483 12.36 -6.38 4.71
N ALA A 484 11.85 -5.21 4.31
CA ALA A 484 11.73 -4.77 2.92
C ALA A 484 11.11 -5.82 1.99
N SER A 485 9.95 -6.35 2.38
CA SER A 485 9.33 -7.51 1.74
C SER A 485 8.06 -7.17 0.95
N TRP A 486 7.94 -7.73 -0.24
CA TRP A 486 6.68 -7.78 -0.98
C TRP A 486 6.51 -9.15 -1.65
N LYS A 487 5.56 -9.96 -1.16
CA LYS A 487 5.27 -11.29 -1.71
C LYS A 487 4.05 -11.23 -2.65
N GLY A 488 4.31 -11.05 -3.93
CA GLY A 488 3.32 -11.04 -5.00
C GLY A 488 3.85 -10.31 -6.24
N ASN A 489 3.02 -9.99 -7.21
CA ASN A 489 3.50 -9.35 -8.44
C ASN A 489 3.66 -7.83 -8.27
N ILE A 490 4.72 -7.26 -8.86
CA ILE A 490 4.97 -5.83 -8.89
C ILE A 490 4.97 -5.35 -10.34
N TYR A 491 4.19 -4.32 -10.64
CA TYR A 491 4.07 -3.70 -11.95
C TYR A 491 4.31 -2.20 -11.83
N ILE A 492 5.32 -1.71 -12.54
CA ILE A 492 5.61 -0.28 -12.72
C ILE A 492 5.53 -0.01 -14.22
N ASP A 493 4.55 0.76 -14.66
CA ASP A 493 4.25 1.00 -16.09
C ASP A 493 4.03 2.49 -16.37
N ASP A 494 4.69 3.05 -17.37
CA ASP A 494 4.50 4.45 -17.78
C ASP A 494 4.73 5.43 -16.61
N CYS A 495 5.84 5.31 -15.90
CA CYS A 495 6.11 6.06 -14.66
C CYS A 495 7.34 6.96 -14.79
N GLU A 496 7.41 8.01 -13.96
CA GLU A 496 8.55 8.94 -13.91
C GLU A 496 9.12 9.04 -12.48
N LEU A 497 10.45 8.94 -12.36
CA LEU A 497 11.19 9.43 -11.20
C LEU A 497 11.72 10.83 -11.50
N ASP A 498 11.18 11.85 -10.85
CA ASP A 498 11.66 13.23 -10.94
C ASP A 498 12.66 13.53 -9.82
N ALA A 499 13.94 13.32 -10.11
CA ALA A 499 15.03 13.49 -9.16
C ALA A 499 15.57 14.92 -9.09
N ARG A 500 14.98 15.90 -9.79
CA ARG A 500 15.41 17.30 -9.72
C ARG A 500 15.26 17.94 -8.33
N TYR A 501 14.43 17.32 -7.49
CA TYR A 501 14.20 17.70 -6.09
C TYR A 501 14.87 16.71 -5.11
N ALA A 502 15.76 15.85 -5.59
CA ALA A 502 16.56 15.00 -4.73
C ALA A 502 17.38 15.86 -3.75
N LYS A 503 17.70 15.29 -2.58
CA LYS A 503 18.54 15.96 -1.60
C LYS A 503 19.92 16.26 -2.20
N SER A 504 20.54 17.36 -1.77
CA SER A 504 21.83 17.83 -2.30
C SER A 504 23.00 16.85 -2.09
N ASP A 505 22.85 15.90 -1.17
CA ASP A 505 23.81 14.87 -0.81
C ASP A 505 23.48 13.48 -1.41
N VAL A 506 22.55 13.43 -2.37
CA VAL A 506 22.20 12.17 -3.05
C VAL A 506 23.44 11.56 -3.71
N THR A 507 23.71 10.28 -3.42
CA THR A 507 24.88 9.55 -3.97
C THR A 507 24.48 8.63 -5.12
N LYS A 508 23.20 8.27 -5.21
CA LYS A 508 22.60 7.44 -6.26
C LYS A 508 21.08 7.60 -6.30
N LEU A 509 20.48 7.33 -7.44
CA LEU A 509 19.03 7.21 -7.63
C LEU A 509 18.60 5.74 -7.60
N SER A 510 17.34 5.48 -7.25
CA SER A 510 16.79 4.11 -7.21
C SER A 510 15.36 4.03 -7.70
N VAL A 511 15.01 3.08 -8.56
CA VAL A 511 13.60 2.82 -8.90
C VAL A 511 12.94 2.00 -7.79
N ILE A 512 13.47 0.83 -7.46
CA ILE A 512 13.05 0.03 -6.31
C ILE A 512 14.22 -0.07 -5.33
N ARG A 513 14.05 0.40 -4.09
CA ARG A 513 15.05 0.21 -3.02
C ARG A 513 14.62 -0.91 -2.07
N VAL A 514 15.51 -1.88 -1.88
CA VAL A 514 15.34 -3.03 -0.98
C VAL A 514 16.49 -3.01 0.03
N SER A 515 16.20 -2.74 1.29
CA SER A 515 17.22 -2.73 2.34
C SER A 515 16.70 -3.46 3.56
N ALA A 516 17.42 -4.48 4.04
CA ALA A 516 16.99 -5.32 5.16
C ALA A 516 18.17 -6.04 5.82
N ASN A 517 18.06 -6.29 7.12
CA ASN A 517 18.92 -7.22 7.84
C ASN A 517 18.40 -8.65 7.66
N THR A 518 19.05 -9.43 6.81
CA THR A 518 18.63 -10.79 6.45
C THR A 518 18.88 -11.85 7.53
N SER A 519 19.54 -11.49 8.65
CA SER A 519 19.63 -12.35 9.83
C SER A 519 18.51 -12.12 10.84
N HIS A 520 17.74 -11.03 10.71
CA HIS A 520 16.66 -10.72 11.65
C HIS A 520 15.43 -11.57 11.37
N ASN A 521 14.80 -12.07 12.43
CA ASN A 521 13.53 -12.78 12.33
C ASN A 521 12.37 -11.78 12.34
N PHE A 522 11.83 -11.45 11.16
CA PHE A 522 10.65 -10.58 11.03
C PHE A 522 9.32 -11.32 11.29
N GLY A 523 9.35 -12.64 11.50
CA GLY A 523 8.17 -13.51 11.57
C GLY A 523 7.74 -14.08 10.22
N TYR A 524 8.41 -13.71 9.12
CA TYR A 524 8.10 -14.18 7.76
C TYR A 524 9.32 -14.19 6.84
N PRO A 525 9.31 -14.97 5.73
CA PRO A 525 10.36 -14.89 4.72
C PRO A 525 10.27 -13.58 3.92
N LEU A 526 11.42 -13.13 3.43
CA LEU A 526 11.56 -11.85 2.74
C LEU A 526 11.51 -12.03 1.21
N TYR A 527 10.79 -11.15 0.51
CA TYR A 527 10.55 -11.24 -0.93
C TYR A 527 10.74 -9.90 -1.65
N LEU A 528 11.29 -9.91 -2.86
CA LEU A 528 11.14 -8.87 -3.88
C LEU A 528 10.32 -9.49 -5.02
N GLY A 529 9.01 -9.47 -4.85
CA GLY A 529 8.07 -10.10 -5.74
C GLY A 529 8.02 -11.63 -5.62
N GLU A 530 6.94 -12.23 -6.12
CA GLU A 530 6.73 -13.69 -6.15
C GLU A 530 6.95 -14.22 -7.58
N ASP A 531 5.99 -14.05 -8.49
CA ASP A 531 6.17 -14.52 -9.86
C ASP A 531 6.84 -13.47 -10.76
N LEU A 532 6.46 -12.20 -10.62
CA LEU A 532 6.88 -11.14 -11.54
C LEU A 532 7.20 -9.81 -10.83
N VAL A 533 8.34 -9.22 -11.20
CA VAL A 533 8.61 -7.79 -11.06
C VAL A 533 8.78 -7.21 -12.45
N LYS A 534 7.90 -6.27 -12.83
CA LYS A 534 7.93 -5.62 -14.14
C LYS A 534 8.14 -4.11 -14.02
N ILE A 535 9.12 -3.59 -14.76
CA ILE A 535 9.37 -2.16 -14.92
C ILE A 535 9.34 -1.85 -16.41
N LYS A 536 8.34 -1.10 -16.87
CA LYS A 536 8.14 -0.80 -18.28
C LYS A 536 7.86 0.67 -18.51
N ASP A 537 8.36 1.21 -19.62
CA ASP A 537 8.12 2.59 -20.05
C ASP A 537 8.44 3.59 -18.92
N PHE A 538 9.65 3.48 -18.36
CA PHE A 538 10.04 4.22 -17.17
C PHE A 538 11.00 5.36 -17.50
N LYS A 539 10.68 6.58 -17.06
CA LYS A 539 11.49 7.77 -17.25
C LYS A 539 12.17 8.19 -15.95
N ILE A 540 13.45 8.51 -16.04
CA ILE A 540 14.25 9.06 -14.95
C ILE A 540 14.64 10.47 -15.35
N ASN A 541 14.09 11.46 -14.68
CA ASN A 541 14.45 12.85 -14.85
C ASN A 541 15.52 13.22 -13.83
N ASP A 542 16.76 12.89 -14.20
CA ASP A 542 17.99 13.04 -13.42
C ASP A 542 18.64 14.42 -13.56
N GLY A 543 18.14 15.28 -14.44
CA GLY A 543 18.66 16.63 -14.67
C GLY A 543 20.18 16.64 -14.89
N GLU A 544 20.88 17.54 -14.19
CA GLU A 544 22.35 17.65 -14.22
C GLU A 544 23.05 16.80 -13.13
N LEU A 545 22.33 15.91 -12.43
CA LEU A 545 22.91 15.13 -11.35
C LEU A 545 24.00 14.19 -11.88
N SER A 546 25.19 14.24 -11.28
CA SER A 546 26.31 13.35 -11.60
C SER A 546 26.28 12.06 -10.78
N VAL A 547 25.11 11.46 -10.64
CA VAL A 547 24.91 10.25 -9.83
C VAL A 547 24.38 9.09 -10.66
N LEU A 548 24.70 7.88 -10.22
CA LEU A 548 24.27 6.65 -10.85
C LEU A 548 22.83 6.31 -10.50
N THR A 549 22.14 5.63 -11.41
CA THR A 549 20.77 5.11 -11.17
C THR A 549 20.75 3.59 -11.14
N ASN A 550 20.21 3.03 -10.06
CA ASN A 550 19.92 1.60 -9.92
C ASN A 550 18.43 1.36 -10.14
N LEU A 551 18.05 0.44 -11.03
CA LEU A 551 16.65 0.05 -11.18
C LEU A 551 16.17 -0.75 -9.97
N ILE A 552 16.96 -1.71 -9.50
CA ILE A 552 16.71 -2.45 -8.26
C ILE A 552 17.93 -2.30 -7.35
N ASP A 553 17.81 -1.49 -6.30
CA ASP A 553 18.87 -1.18 -5.35
C ASP A 553 18.78 -2.07 -4.10
N TYR A 554 19.50 -3.19 -4.12
CA TYR A 554 19.70 -4.02 -2.93
C TYR A 554 20.74 -3.40 -2.00
N ASN A 555 20.41 -3.34 -0.71
CA ASN A 555 21.29 -2.96 0.40
C ASN A 555 21.00 -3.88 1.59
N LEU A 556 21.40 -5.14 1.44
CA LEU A 556 21.16 -6.19 2.43
C LEU A 556 22.32 -6.27 3.43
N THR A 557 22.03 -6.62 4.68
CA THR A 557 23.05 -6.90 5.71
C THR A 557 22.77 -8.26 6.36
N SER A 558 23.77 -8.81 7.06
CA SER A 558 23.65 -10.08 7.79
C SER A 558 24.63 -10.06 8.96
N SER A 559 24.21 -10.57 10.12
CA SER A 559 25.04 -10.73 11.32
C SER A 559 24.90 -12.17 11.83
N GLY A 560 25.51 -13.12 11.11
CA GLY A 560 25.35 -14.56 11.35
C GLY A 560 24.68 -15.26 10.17
N THR A 561 23.96 -16.35 10.44
CA THR A 561 23.23 -17.12 9.41
C THR A 561 22.17 -16.22 8.76
N SER A 562 22.24 -16.10 7.44
CA SER A 562 21.27 -15.32 6.66
C SER A 562 20.07 -16.19 6.29
N LEU A 563 18.86 -15.66 6.47
CA LEU A 563 17.62 -16.25 5.95
C LEU A 563 17.42 -15.91 4.45
N GLY A 564 18.24 -14.99 3.93
CA GLY A 564 18.19 -14.50 2.56
C GLY A 564 16.98 -13.61 2.23
N HIS A 565 16.99 -13.03 1.03
CA HIS A 565 15.90 -12.26 0.45
C HIS A 565 15.55 -12.82 -0.92
N LYS A 566 14.32 -13.32 -1.09
CA LYS A 566 13.91 -14.06 -2.28
C LYS A 566 13.51 -13.13 -3.41
N ILE A 567 14.12 -13.26 -4.57
CA ILE A 567 13.75 -12.48 -5.77
C ILE A 567 12.62 -13.16 -6.56
N ALA A 568 11.82 -12.38 -7.29
CA ALA A 568 10.79 -12.90 -8.19
C ALA A 568 11.32 -13.90 -9.21
N LYS A 569 10.48 -14.88 -9.61
CA LYS A 569 10.83 -15.85 -10.66
C LYS A 569 11.17 -15.17 -11.98
N VAL A 570 10.51 -14.06 -12.29
CA VAL A 570 10.78 -13.23 -13.46
C VAL A 570 10.95 -11.77 -13.04
N VAL A 571 12.06 -11.16 -13.47
CA VAL A 571 12.26 -9.70 -13.47
C VAL A 571 12.25 -9.25 -14.92
N ASP A 572 11.30 -8.42 -15.32
CA ASP A 572 11.08 -7.96 -16.68
C ASP A 572 11.24 -6.43 -16.75
N ILE A 573 12.34 -5.97 -17.34
CA ILE A 573 12.68 -4.55 -17.46
C ILE A 573 12.70 -4.20 -18.93
N ASP A 574 11.86 -3.27 -19.35
CA ASP A 574 11.76 -2.89 -20.75
C ASP A 574 11.61 -1.37 -20.88
N THR A 575 12.37 -0.77 -21.79
CA THR A 575 12.15 0.62 -22.21
C THR A 575 12.35 1.61 -21.05
N ILE A 576 13.63 1.88 -20.76
CA ILE A 576 14.06 2.79 -19.70
C ILE A 576 14.73 4.02 -20.32
N PHE A 577 14.30 5.20 -19.90
CA PHE A 577 14.82 6.48 -20.39
C PHE A 577 15.39 7.32 -19.25
N THR A 578 16.53 7.95 -19.48
CA THR A 578 17.09 8.99 -18.62
C THR A 578 17.04 10.32 -19.37
N ALA A 579 16.69 11.42 -18.70
CA ALA A 579 16.65 12.74 -19.31
C ALA A 579 18.04 13.21 -19.74
N SER A 580 19.08 12.87 -18.97
CA SER A 580 20.48 13.16 -19.28
C SER A 580 21.07 12.29 -20.41
N GLY A 581 20.41 11.18 -20.78
CA GLY A 581 20.94 10.16 -21.68
C GLY A 581 22.00 9.25 -21.05
N LYS A 582 22.32 9.41 -19.75
CA LYS A 582 23.21 8.50 -19.01
C LYS A 582 22.61 7.10 -18.94
N GLY A 583 23.46 6.09 -18.85
CA GLY A 583 22.95 4.74 -18.69
C GLY A 583 22.49 4.45 -17.26
N VAL A 584 21.88 3.29 -17.05
CA VAL A 584 21.42 2.81 -15.74
C VAL A 584 22.05 1.46 -15.37
N ARG A 585 21.94 1.06 -14.10
CA ARG A 585 22.26 -0.28 -13.61
C ARG A 585 21.00 -1.06 -13.31
N VAL A 586 20.93 -2.31 -13.74
CA VAL A 586 19.80 -3.19 -13.44
C VAL A 586 19.71 -3.44 -11.93
N PHE A 587 20.83 -3.84 -11.32
CA PHE A 587 20.93 -4.10 -9.89
C PHE A 587 22.02 -3.23 -9.24
N GLY A 588 21.77 -2.77 -8.01
CA GLY A 588 22.75 -2.07 -7.17
C GLY A 588 23.80 -3.01 -6.56
N THR A 589 24.80 -2.45 -5.87
CA THR A 589 26.01 -3.15 -5.40
C THR A 589 25.98 -3.61 -3.93
N GLY A 590 24.82 -3.62 -3.26
CA GLY A 590 24.73 -4.00 -1.85
C GLY A 590 24.53 -5.50 -1.63
N ASN A 591 25.60 -6.19 -1.22
CA ASN A 591 25.62 -7.55 -0.62
C ASN A 591 24.65 -8.57 -1.26
N PHE A 592 24.74 -8.75 -2.57
CA PHE A 592 23.86 -9.61 -3.36
C PHE A 592 23.97 -11.11 -3.01
N GLN A 593 25.03 -11.55 -2.32
CA GLN A 593 25.16 -12.90 -1.73
C GLN A 593 23.97 -13.32 -0.84
N TYR A 594 23.22 -12.37 -0.31
CA TYR A 594 22.02 -12.63 0.50
C TYR A 594 20.73 -12.71 -0.33
N VAL A 595 20.80 -12.54 -1.65
CA VAL A 595 19.66 -12.76 -2.55
C VAL A 595 19.55 -14.24 -2.88
N LYS A 596 18.32 -14.77 -2.83
CA LYS A 596 18.01 -16.18 -3.04
C LYS A 596 16.96 -16.34 -4.15
N GLY A 597 16.99 -17.48 -4.84
CA GLY A 597 15.86 -17.90 -5.68
C GLY A 597 14.67 -18.30 -4.81
N GLN A 598 13.48 -18.39 -5.41
CA GLN A 598 12.30 -18.90 -4.70
C GLN A 598 12.19 -20.41 -4.74
N THR A 599 12.79 -21.04 -5.75
CA THR A 599 12.89 -22.48 -5.92
C THR A 599 14.36 -22.87 -6.03
N PRO A 600 14.71 -24.14 -5.76
CA PRO A 600 16.04 -24.65 -6.03
C PRO A 600 16.39 -24.51 -7.51
N GLY A 601 17.64 -24.12 -7.82
CA GLY A 601 18.24 -24.24 -9.15
C GLY A 601 19.19 -25.43 -9.20
N GLU A 602 19.69 -25.77 -10.39
CA GLU A 602 20.70 -26.83 -10.56
C GLU A 602 21.96 -26.27 -11.25
N PHE A 603 23.12 -26.69 -10.79
CA PHE A 603 24.40 -26.50 -11.48
C PHE A 603 25.20 -27.79 -11.38
N GLU A 604 25.61 -28.33 -12.53
CA GLU A 604 26.45 -29.52 -12.64
C GLU A 604 27.54 -29.29 -13.68
N ARG A 605 28.75 -29.73 -13.33
CA ARG A 605 29.92 -29.67 -14.21
C ARG A 605 30.18 -31.04 -14.82
N LEU A 606 30.06 -31.14 -16.14
CA LEU A 606 30.23 -32.37 -16.90
C LEU A 606 31.67 -32.45 -17.43
N GLY A 607 32.62 -32.73 -16.53
CA GLY A 607 34.04 -32.97 -16.88
C GLY A 607 35.05 -32.38 -15.89
N SER A 608 36.31 -32.82 -15.98
CA SER A 608 37.37 -32.48 -15.01
C SER A 608 38.17 -31.21 -15.34
N ASP A 609 38.09 -30.67 -16.55
CA ASP A 609 38.83 -29.47 -16.99
C ASP A 609 38.01 -28.19 -16.83
N LEU A 610 38.55 -27.19 -16.12
CA LEU A 610 37.85 -25.93 -15.78
C LEU A 610 37.65 -25.02 -17.00
N PHE A 611 38.37 -25.31 -18.09
CA PHE A 611 38.33 -24.51 -19.31
C PHE A 611 37.57 -25.20 -20.45
N VAL A 612 37.13 -26.45 -20.26
CA VAL A 612 36.68 -27.35 -21.36
C VAL A 612 35.44 -28.21 -21.01
N SER A 613 34.95 -28.21 -19.76
CA SER A 613 33.81 -29.04 -19.35
C SER A 613 32.47 -28.51 -19.88
N ASP A 614 31.59 -29.42 -20.31
CA ASP A 614 30.19 -29.10 -20.59
C ASP A 614 29.51 -28.72 -19.27
N LEU A 615 28.60 -27.74 -19.30
CA LEU A 615 27.88 -27.26 -18.12
C LEU A 615 26.41 -27.62 -18.24
N ARG A 616 25.81 -28.06 -17.15
CA ARG A 616 24.35 -28.16 -17.02
C ARG A 616 23.90 -27.15 -15.98
N ILE A 617 23.08 -26.19 -16.41
CA ILE A 617 22.53 -25.12 -15.56
C ILE A 617 21.01 -25.15 -15.70
N VAL A 618 20.29 -25.24 -14.58
CA VAL A 618 18.85 -25.04 -14.50
C VAL A 618 18.60 -23.77 -13.68
N PRO A 619 18.35 -22.63 -14.34
CA PRO A 619 18.09 -21.37 -13.65
C PRO A 619 16.81 -21.42 -12.80
N ASN A 620 16.81 -20.70 -11.68
CA ASN A 620 15.63 -20.53 -10.81
C ASN A 620 15.07 -19.10 -10.82
N THR A 621 15.63 -18.21 -11.63
CA THR A 621 15.16 -16.84 -11.82
C THR A 621 15.50 -16.39 -13.24
N ILE A 622 14.60 -15.65 -13.89
CA ILE A 622 14.81 -15.08 -15.23
C ILE A 622 14.83 -13.55 -15.11
N VAL A 623 15.88 -12.92 -15.61
CA VAL A 623 16.02 -11.46 -15.67
C VAL A 623 16.05 -11.04 -17.13
N LYS A 624 14.96 -10.40 -17.59
CA LYS A 624 14.82 -9.87 -18.95
C LYS A 624 15.07 -8.37 -18.93
N VAL A 625 15.90 -7.90 -19.86
CA VAL A 625 16.19 -6.48 -20.04
C VAL A 625 16.12 -6.13 -21.52
N ALA A 626 15.23 -5.21 -21.89
CA ALA A 626 15.04 -4.80 -23.27
C ALA A 626 15.03 -3.28 -23.44
N HIS A 627 15.62 -2.78 -24.53
CA HIS A 627 15.60 -1.34 -24.87
C HIS A 627 16.13 -0.43 -23.74
N VAL A 628 17.23 -0.83 -23.11
CA VAL A 628 17.88 -0.09 -22.02
C VAL A 628 19.28 0.36 -22.43
N ASN A 629 19.58 1.64 -22.17
CA ASN A 629 20.96 2.13 -22.18
C ASN A 629 21.60 1.83 -20.81
N LEU A 630 22.53 0.89 -20.76
CA LEU A 630 23.24 0.56 -19.52
C LEU A 630 24.41 1.54 -19.29
N ASP A 631 24.73 1.79 -18.03
CA ASP A 631 25.76 2.79 -17.67
C ASP A 631 27.18 2.33 -18.06
N ILE A 632 28.16 3.25 -18.04
CA ILE A 632 29.57 3.06 -18.42
C ILE A 632 30.53 3.48 -17.28
N GLU A 633 30.05 4.01 -16.16
CA GLU A 633 30.86 4.97 -15.40
C GLU A 633 32.01 4.42 -14.51
N LYS A 634 33.09 5.22 -14.52
CA LYS A 634 34.31 5.19 -13.71
C LYS A 634 34.03 5.70 -12.28
N THR A 635 34.38 4.94 -11.25
CA THR A 635 34.66 5.52 -9.93
C THR A 635 36.18 5.66 -9.72
N PRO A 636 36.70 6.79 -9.19
CA PRO A 636 38.13 7.09 -9.15
C PRO A 636 39.00 6.14 -8.30
N ASN A 637 38.40 5.20 -7.54
CA ASN A 637 39.12 4.31 -6.63
C ASN A 637 38.57 2.87 -6.61
N VAL A 638 37.74 2.48 -7.57
CA VAL A 638 37.21 1.09 -7.64
C VAL A 638 37.49 0.51 -9.02
N THR A 639 38.11 -0.65 -9.01
CA THR A 639 38.47 -1.40 -10.21
C THR A 639 37.23 -2.16 -10.70
N ARG A 640 36.78 -1.89 -11.94
CA ARG A 640 35.93 -2.74 -12.83
C ARG A 640 34.38 -2.77 -12.69
N LEU A 641 33.72 -2.12 -13.67
CA LEU A 641 32.62 -2.52 -14.59
C LEU A 641 31.23 -2.97 -14.09
N LEU A 642 30.19 -2.80 -14.94
CA LEU A 642 28.76 -2.68 -14.60
C LEU A 642 27.91 -3.95 -14.42
N LEU A 643 28.58 -5.03 -14.07
CA LEU A 643 28.15 -5.88 -12.98
C LEU A 643 29.38 -5.81 -12.09
N ASP A 644 29.32 -5.02 -11.01
CA ASP A 644 30.50 -4.62 -10.25
C ASP A 644 31.43 -5.82 -10.02
N SER A 645 32.74 -5.60 -10.08
CA SER A 645 33.66 -6.51 -9.43
C SER A 645 33.17 -6.74 -8.00
N SER A 646 32.59 -5.79 -7.26
CA SER A 646 31.90 -6.08 -5.98
C SER A 646 30.56 -6.85 -6.06
N PHE A 647 29.96 -6.99 -7.25
CA PHE A 647 28.77 -7.83 -7.54
C PHE A 647 29.13 -9.31 -7.48
N PHE A 648 30.40 -9.67 -7.73
CA PHE A 648 30.89 -11.06 -7.71
C PHE A 648 32.20 -11.30 -6.93
N ASP A 649 33.14 -10.36 -6.89
CA ASP A 649 34.40 -10.36 -6.10
C ASP A 649 34.16 -10.39 -4.60
N ARG A 650 33.00 -9.93 -4.10
CA ARG A 650 32.63 -10.08 -2.68
C ARG A 650 31.77 -11.30 -2.39
N ASN A 651 31.20 -11.94 -3.42
CA ASN A 651 30.56 -13.24 -3.26
C ASN A 651 31.59 -14.35 -3.00
N PHE A 652 32.85 -14.16 -3.39
CA PHE A 652 33.95 -15.07 -3.08
C PHE A 652 35.26 -14.29 -2.93
N ALA A 653 35.47 -13.68 -1.76
CA ALA A 653 36.82 -13.36 -1.30
C ALA A 653 37.54 -14.68 -0.95
N GLY A 654 37.83 -15.50 -1.97
CA GLY A 654 38.35 -16.84 -1.78
C GLY A 654 38.52 -17.58 -3.09
N SER A 655 39.73 -17.54 -3.64
CA SER A 655 40.42 -18.70 -4.21
C SER A 655 39.55 -19.94 -4.48
N ILE A 656 39.24 -20.25 -5.75
CA ILE A 656 39.28 -21.57 -6.43
C ILE A 656 38.83 -22.88 -5.71
N ASN A 657 38.28 -22.83 -4.50
CA ASN A 657 38.08 -23.98 -3.61
C ASN A 657 36.68 -24.05 -2.97
N GLU A 658 35.75 -23.16 -3.31
CA GLU A 658 34.37 -23.19 -2.78
C GLU A 658 33.37 -23.41 -3.93
N GLU A 659 33.43 -24.60 -4.53
CA GLU A 659 32.29 -25.19 -5.26
C GLU A 659 31.08 -25.43 -4.31
N LEU A 660 31.31 -25.36 -2.99
CA LEU A 660 30.40 -25.78 -1.93
C LEU A 660 29.33 -24.72 -1.56
N ASP A 661 29.65 -23.43 -1.44
CA ASP A 661 28.71 -22.47 -0.82
C ASP A 661 27.46 -22.10 -1.66
N ILE A 662 27.55 -22.08 -3.00
CA ILE A 662 26.38 -21.84 -3.87
C ILE A 662 25.48 -23.09 -3.94
N LEU A 663 26.08 -24.28 -3.95
CA LEU A 663 25.39 -25.57 -4.09
C LEU A 663 24.82 -26.07 -2.75
N GLU A 664 25.40 -25.69 -1.62
CA GLU A 664 24.96 -26.11 -0.28
C GLU A 664 23.94 -25.16 0.36
N SER A 665 23.79 -23.93 -0.15
CA SER A 665 22.78 -23.01 0.38
C SER A 665 21.39 -23.30 -0.22
N GLU A 666 20.43 -23.65 0.64
CA GLU A 666 19.03 -23.86 0.25
C GLU A 666 18.52 -22.65 -0.56
N ASN A 667 18.10 -22.89 -1.80
CA ASN A 667 17.63 -21.86 -2.75
C ASN A 667 18.67 -20.78 -3.15
N GLY A 668 19.95 -21.12 -3.27
CA GLY A 668 20.95 -20.24 -3.91
C GLY A 668 20.45 -19.68 -5.25
N LEU A 669 20.72 -18.40 -5.53
CA LEU A 669 20.27 -17.77 -6.77
C LEU A 669 21.10 -18.29 -7.96
N ILE A 670 20.42 -18.75 -9.02
CA ILE A 670 21.00 -19.17 -10.31
C ILE A 670 20.16 -18.50 -11.42
N PRO A 671 20.55 -17.32 -11.90
CA PRO A 671 19.73 -16.54 -12.82
C PRO A 671 19.99 -16.90 -14.30
N SER A 672 18.96 -16.68 -15.11
CA SER A 672 19.05 -16.57 -16.57
C SER A 672 18.88 -15.10 -16.96
N PHE A 673 19.93 -14.50 -17.52
CA PHE A 673 19.89 -13.14 -18.03
C PHE A 673 19.56 -13.16 -19.53
N ILE A 674 18.54 -12.41 -19.93
CA ILE A 674 18.13 -12.27 -21.34
C ILE A 674 18.09 -10.78 -21.67
N LEU A 675 19.05 -10.32 -22.47
CA LEU A 675 19.16 -8.93 -22.88
C LEU A 675 18.83 -8.77 -24.37
N SER A 676 18.03 -7.77 -24.73
CA SER A 676 17.72 -7.48 -26.12
C SER A 676 17.71 -5.98 -26.43
N ASN A 677 18.30 -5.58 -27.55
CA ASN A 677 18.33 -4.17 -27.98
C ASN A 677 18.91 -3.22 -26.90
N CYS A 678 19.87 -3.69 -26.11
CA CYS A 678 20.51 -2.90 -25.06
C CYS A 678 21.82 -2.27 -25.54
N ALA A 679 22.08 -1.05 -25.11
CA ALA A 679 23.33 -0.35 -25.40
C ALA A 679 24.25 -0.33 -24.19
N ASN A 680 25.57 -0.21 -24.44
CA ASN A 680 26.59 -0.01 -23.41
C ASN A 680 26.62 -1.10 -22.33
N VAL A 681 26.35 -2.34 -22.73
CA VAL A 681 26.32 -3.49 -21.84
C VAL A 681 27.73 -3.82 -21.34
N ALA A 682 27.91 -3.78 -20.02
CA ALA A 682 29.12 -4.26 -19.35
C ALA A 682 28.75 -5.40 -18.41
N ALA A 683 29.18 -6.63 -18.73
CA ALA A 683 28.79 -7.84 -18.01
C ALA A 683 30.00 -8.53 -17.35
N THR A 684 30.19 -8.36 -16.06
CA THR A 684 31.11 -9.22 -15.28
C THR A 684 30.31 -10.41 -14.75
N LEU A 685 30.69 -11.65 -15.03
CA LEU A 685 30.01 -12.83 -14.48
C LEU A 685 30.89 -13.62 -13.49
N ALA A 686 32.17 -13.26 -13.41
CA ALA A 686 33.16 -13.91 -12.55
C ALA A 686 33.08 -15.46 -12.60
N ASP A 687 32.86 -16.11 -11.45
CA ASP A 687 32.72 -17.58 -11.29
C ASP A 687 31.26 -17.98 -10.96
N TYR A 688 30.27 -17.16 -11.34
CA TYR A 688 28.88 -17.36 -10.95
C TYR A 688 28.11 -18.27 -11.92
N ALA A 689 27.31 -19.19 -11.37
CA ALA A 689 26.47 -20.09 -12.15
C ALA A 689 25.27 -19.33 -12.72
N CYS A 690 25.22 -19.15 -14.04
CA CYS A 690 24.13 -18.47 -14.71
C CYS A 690 24.05 -18.81 -16.20
N THR A 691 22.92 -18.53 -16.83
CA THR A 691 22.80 -18.47 -18.29
C THR A 691 22.70 -17.02 -18.74
N LEU A 692 23.27 -16.71 -19.90
CA LEU A 692 23.27 -15.38 -20.49
C LEU A 692 22.89 -15.44 -21.97
N GLU A 693 21.85 -14.73 -22.36
CA GLU A 693 21.48 -14.50 -23.75
C GLU A 693 21.53 -13.01 -24.04
N MET A 694 22.20 -12.61 -25.11
CA MET A 694 22.22 -11.23 -25.60
C MET A 694 21.86 -11.19 -27.08
N ASN A 695 20.83 -10.42 -27.43
CA ASN A 695 20.36 -10.24 -28.79
C ASN A 695 20.41 -8.77 -29.21
N ASN A 696 21.11 -8.46 -30.30
CA ASN A 696 21.20 -7.10 -30.84
C ASN A 696 21.68 -6.07 -29.79
N CYS A 697 22.71 -6.43 -29.02
CA CYS A 697 23.26 -5.57 -27.96
C CYS A 697 24.62 -4.97 -28.34
N ASP A 698 24.91 -3.78 -27.80
CA ASP A 698 26.25 -3.19 -27.80
C ASP A 698 26.96 -3.51 -26.50
N ILE A 699 28.00 -4.33 -26.58
CA ILE A 699 28.73 -4.85 -25.43
C ILE A 699 30.08 -4.14 -25.34
N ILE A 700 30.34 -3.45 -24.23
CA ILE A 700 31.55 -2.64 -24.04
C ILE A 700 32.64 -3.36 -23.24
N SER A 701 32.26 -4.37 -22.47
CA SER A 701 33.17 -5.25 -21.73
C SER A 701 32.45 -6.50 -21.24
N MET A 702 33.18 -7.60 -21.10
CA MET A 702 32.71 -8.80 -20.42
C MET A 702 33.87 -9.54 -19.71
N HIS A 703 33.81 -9.65 -18.39
CA HIS A 703 34.92 -10.19 -17.58
C HIS A 703 34.49 -11.41 -16.73
N ASN A 704 35.24 -12.52 -16.84
CA ASN A 704 35.13 -13.70 -15.96
C ASN A 704 36.39 -13.84 -15.08
N ALA A 705 36.31 -14.61 -13.99
CA ALA A 705 37.42 -14.75 -13.05
C ALA A 705 38.56 -15.65 -13.62
N VAL A 706 39.66 -15.72 -12.87
CA VAL A 706 40.91 -16.33 -13.37
C VAL A 706 40.79 -17.85 -13.58
N GLY A 707 39.90 -18.51 -12.83
CA GLY A 707 39.75 -19.97 -12.74
C GLY A 707 38.80 -20.63 -13.76
N GLY A 708 38.07 -19.88 -14.58
CA GLY A 708 37.09 -20.43 -15.55
C GLY A 708 35.65 -19.98 -15.24
N SER A 709 34.78 -19.86 -16.25
CA SER A 709 33.40 -19.38 -16.02
C SER A 709 32.45 -20.53 -15.75
N ARG A 710 31.52 -20.34 -14.80
CA ARG A 710 30.42 -21.27 -14.51
C ARG A 710 29.13 -20.92 -15.27
N SER A 711 29.27 -20.21 -16.39
CA SER A 711 28.13 -19.70 -17.16
C SER A 711 28.06 -20.25 -18.57
N ILE A 712 26.84 -20.32 -19.10
CA ILE A 712 26.56 -20.59 -20.51
C ILE A 712 26.11 -19.27 -21.14
N ALA A 713 26.71 -18.87 -22.25
CA ALA A 713 26.40 -17.59 -22.88
C ALA A 713 26.16 -17.69 -24.39
N THR A 714 25.14 -16.98 -24.89
CA THR A 714 24.82 -16.88 -26.32
C THR A 714 24.69 -15.42 -26.72
N PHE A 715 25.39 -15.04 -27.78
CA PHE A 715 25.39 -13.70 -28.34
C PHE A 715 24.91 -13.74 -29.79
N VAL A 716 23.81 -13.06 -30.10
CA VAL A 716 23.21 -13.02 -31.44
C VAL A 716 23.14 -11.58 -31.94
N ASN A 717 23.69 -11.32 -33.12
CA ASN A 717 23.69 -10.00 -33.76
C ASN A 717 24.31 -8.88 -32.88
N CYS A 718 25.24 -9.22 -31.97
CA CYS A 718 25.82 -8.27 -31.03
C CYS A 718 27.05 -7.54 -31.60
N ARG A 719 27.29 -6.31 -31.11
CA ARG A 719 28.49 -5.52 -31.40
C ARG A 719 29.37 -5.46 -30.16
N PHE A 720 30.60 -5.93 -30.25
CA PHE A 720 31.59 -5.84 -29.18
C PHE A 720 32.44 -4.60 -29.39
N ILE A 721 32.23 -3.56 -28.58
CA ILE A 721 32.77 -2.21 -28.71
C ILE A 721 33.62 -1.86 -27.47
N PRO A 722 34.86 -2.37 -27.36
CA PRO A 722 35.69 -2.18 -26.17
C PRO A 722 35.94 -0.70 -25.89
N ARG A 723 35.58 -0.25 -24.69
CA ARG A 723 35.88 1.09 -24.19
C ARG A 723 37.00 1.02 -23.16
N VAL A 724 38.19 1.47 -23.54
CA VAL A 724 39.35 1.53 -22.64
C VAL A 724 39.28 2.81 -21.82
N THR A 725 39.11 2.68 -20.51
CA THR A 725 38.85 3.82 -19.61
C THR A 725 40.02 4.15 -18.67
N ASP A 726 40.97 3.24 -18.46
CA ASP A 726 42.17 3.42 -17.62
C ASP A 726 43.39 2.76 -18.27
N GLU A 727 44.45 3.53 -18.53
CA GLU A 727 45.68 3.10 -19.21
C GLU A 727 46.45 2.01 -18.45
N ASN A 728 46.23 1.88 -17.14
CA ASN A 728 46.91 0.92 -16.28
C ASN A 728 46.11 -0.39 -16.06
N LYS A 729 44.87 -0.48 -16.56
CA LYS A 729 43.94 -1.60 -16.28
C LYS A 729 43.27 -2.15 -17.54
N THR A 730 44.04 -2.23 -18.61
CA THR A 730 43.57 -2.54 -19.97
C THR A 730 43.62 -4.01 -20.35
N ASP A 731 44.19 -4.83 -19.46
CA ASP A 731 44.33 -6.25 -19.68
C ASP A 731 43.00 -6.91 -19.29
N LEU A 732 42.33 -7.55 -20.27
CA LEU A 732 41.16 -8.44 -20.13
C LEU A 732 39.75 -7.78 -20.11
N LEU A 733 39.44 -6.87 -21.04
CA LEU A 733 38.05 -6.39 -21.18
C LEU A 733 37.07 -7.50 -21.60
N PHE A 734 37.52 -8.49 -22.37
CA PHE A 734 36.69 -9.57 -22.91
C PHE A 734 37.32 -10.94 -22.65
N ARG A 735 36.89 -11.59 -21.56
CA ARG A 735 37.42 -12.88 -21.07
C ARG A 735 36.29 -13.89 -20.80
N PRO A 736 35.92 -14.78 -21.76
CA PRO A 736 34.85 -15.75 -21.65
C PRO A 736 35.32 -17.11 -21.12
N GLY A 737 34.35 -17.97 -20.82
CA GLY A 737 34.50 -19.25 -20.12
C GLY A 737 34.93 -20.49 -20.93
N GLY A 738 35.21 -20.41 -22.23
CA GLY A 738 35.54 -21.60 -23.04
C GLY A 738 34.38 -22.06 -23.93
N LYS A 739 34.12 -23.38 -24.02
CA LYS A 739 33.19 -24.01 -24.99
C LYS A 739 31.71 -23.62 -24.85
N ALA A 740 31.26 -23.23 -23.66
CA ALA A 740 29.85 -22.92 -23.37
C ALA A 740 29.39 -21.54 -23.87
N TYR A 741 30.16 -20.92 -24.78
CA TYR A 741 29.93 -19.57 -25.27
C TYR A 741 29.76 -19.59 -26.80
N ASP A 742 28.59 -19.14 -27.26
CA ASP A 742 28.22 -19.09 -28.67
C ASP A 742 28.11 -17.65 -29.17
N PHE A 743 28.77 -17.35 -30.29
CA PHE A 743 28.73 -16.04 -30.95
C PHE A 743 28.18 -16.20 -32.37
N ILE A 744 27.06 -15.55 -32.66
CA ILE A 744 26.32 -15.68 -33.91
C ILE A 744 26.11 -14.29 -34.50
N ASN A 745 26.55 -14.07 -35.74
CA ASN A 745 26.42 -12.78 -36.46
C ASN A 745 27.01 -11.58 -35.70
N CYS A 746 28.03 -11.78 -34.88
CA CYS A 746 28.61 -10.73 -34.06
C CYS A 746 29.73 -9.97 -34.79
N VAL A 747 29.89 -8.69 -34.42
CA VAL A 747 30.96 -7.82 -34.96
C VAL A 747 31.85 -7.32 -33.82
N PHE A 748 33.17 -7.51 -33.96
CA PHE A 748 34.16 -7.09 -32.96
C PHE A 748 34.93 -5.84 -33.44
N TYR A 749 34.86 -4.75 -32.68
CA TYR A 749 35.44 -3.46 -33.03
C TYR A 749 36.81 -3.24 -32.40
N ASN A 750 37.65 -2.44 -33.05
CA ASN A 750 38.91 -1.97 -32.47
C ASN A 750 38.59 -1.04 -31.26
N PRO A 751 39.28 -1.16 -30.12
CA PRO A 751 39.00 -0.31 -28.96
C PRO A 751 39.15 1.18 -29.26
N THR A 752 38.15 1.96 -28.84
CA THR A 752 38.25 3.41 -28.82
C THR A 752 39.21 3.85 -27.71
N ASN A 753 40.09 4.81 -28.02
CA ASN A 753 41.08 5.40 -27.09
C ASN A 753 42.10 4.41 -26.51
N ARG A 754 42.53 3.39 -27.26
CA ARG A 754 43.60 2.46 -26.84
C ARG A 754 44.94 3.19 -26.66
N PRO A 755 45.52 3.23 -25.45
CA PRO A 755 46.87 3.77 -25.24
C PRO A 755 47.93 3.01 -26.07
N SER A 756 48.97 3.73 -26.50
CA SER A 756 50.09 3.17 -27.25
C SER A 756 50.85 2.15 -26.41
N GLY A 757 50.68 0.85 -26.72
CA GLY A 757 51.43 -0.24 -26.07
C GLY A 757 50.57 -1.42 -25.57
N ILE A 758 49.25 -1.27 -25.49
CA ILE A 758 48.37 -2.35 -25.00
C ILE A 758 48.15 -3.36 -26.10
N ASP A 759 48.34 -4.64 -25.82
CA ASP A 759 48.10 -5.71 -26.78
C ASP A 759 46.59 -6.00 -26.95
N ILE A 760 46.12 -6.02 -28.18
CA ILE A 760 44.72 -6.32 -28.52
C ILE A 760 44.35 -7.77 -28.17
N THR A 761 45.32 -8.69 -28.13
CA THR A 761 45.11 -10.06 -27.67
C THR A 761 44.72 -10.13 -26.19
N LYS A 762 45.16 -9.16 -25.39
CA LYS A 762 44.79 -9.04 -23.98
C LYS A 762 43.40 -8.46 -23.80
N ILE A 763 42.97 -7.55 -24.69
CA ILE A 763 41.62 -6.99 -24.67
C ILE A 763 40.61 -8.08 -25.04
N TYR A 764 40.86 -8.79 -26.14
CA TYR A 764 40.04 -9.89 -26.64
C TYR A 764 40.65 -11.25 -26.32
N ASN A 765 40.78 -11.58 -25.04
CA ASN A 765 41.26 -12.91 -24.64
C ASN A 765 40.35 -14.04 -25.16
N MET A 766 39.08 -13.72 -25.46
CA MET A 766 38.15 -14.62 -26.15
C MET A 766 38.59 -15.04 -27.55
N LEU A 767 39.20 -14.13 -28.31
CA LEU A 767 39.55 -14.38 -29.70
C LEU A 767 40.98 -14.92 -29.84
N PHE A 768 41.86 -14.59 -28.89
CA PHE A 768 43.31 -14.76 -29.03
C PHE A 768 43.93 -15.51 -27.84
N ASN A 769 43.88 -16.85 -27.84
CA ASN A 769 44.70 -17.65 -26.92
C ASN A 769 46.11 -17.85 -27.50
N ASN A 770 47.15 -17.38 -26.81
CA ASN A 770 48.52 -17.41 -27.32
C ASN A 770 49.18 -18.76 -27.00
N VAL A 771 49.21 -19.67 -27.98
CA VAL A 771 49.92 -20.95 -27.89
C VAL A 771 51.24 -20.83 -28.65
N ALA A 772 52.34 -21.32 -28.06
CA ALA A 772 53.70 -21.24 -28.61
C ALA A 772 53.73 -21.57 -30.12
N GLY A 773 53.91 -20.55 -30.96
CA GLY A 773 53.98 -20.69 -32.43
C GLY A 773 53.04 -19.80 -33.28
N ASN A 774 52.58 -18.63 -32.80
CA ASN A 774 51.74 -17.67 -33.55
C ASN A 774 50.39 -18.23 -34.05
N ARG A 775 49.85 -19.28 -33.42
CA ARG A 775 48.49 -19.75 -33.71
C ARG A 775 47.49 -19.05 -32.80
N ILE A 776 46.51 -18.40 -33.42
CA ILE A 776 45.32 -17.87 -32.74
C ILE A 776 44.34 -19.04 -32.59
N ILE A 777 43.80 -19.23 -31.39
CA ILE A 777 42.71 -20.18 -31.13
C ILE A 777 41.56 -19.40 -30.47
N PRO A 778 40.34 -19.40 -31.06
CA PRO A 778 39.17 -18.78 -30.43
C PRO A 778 38.70 -19.65 -29.26
N LYS A 779 38.25 -18.99 -28.19
CA LYS A 779 37.55 -19.62 -27.07
C LYS A 779 36.04 -19.47 -27.31
N GLY A 780 35.33 -20.59 -27.46
CA GLY A 780 33.89 -20.63 -27.79
C GLY A 780 33.61 -20.95 -29.26
N ASN A 781 32.33 -20.98 -29.63
CA ASN A 781 31.89 -21.25 -31.00
C ASN A 781 31.51 -19.94 -31.71
N TYR A 782 31.96 -19.80 -32.96
CA TYR A 782 31.75 -18.56 -33.74
C TYR A 782 31.12 -18.88 -35.08
N THR A 783 29.94 -18.31 -35.33
CA THR A 783 29.15 -18.51 -36.54
C THR A 783 28.87 -17.16 -37.20
N ASN A 784 29.36 -16.98 -38.44
CA ASN A 784 29.18 -15.76 -39.23
C ASN A 784 29.61 -14.46 -38.50
N CYS A 785 30.69 -14.54 -37.73
CA CYS A 785 31.24 -13.40 -37.01
C CYS A 785 32.37 -12.73 -37.79
N ARG A 786 32.60 -11.43 -37.55
CA ARG A 786 33.68 -10.67 -38.21
C ARG A 786 34.34 -9.65 -37.30
N LEU A 787 35.59 -9.31 -37.62
CA LEU A 787 36.26 -8.12 -37.10
C LEU A 787 35.86 -6.88 -37.93
N ALA A 788 35.73 -5.72 -37.30
CA ALA A 788 35.45 -4.46 -37.99
C ALA A 788 36.66 -4.00 -38.84
N ASP A 789 36.40 -3.22 -39.88
CA ASP A 789 37.44 -2.65 -40.76
C ASP A 789 38.38 -1.77 -39.91
N ASN A 790 39.71 -1.93 -40.08
CA ASN A 790 40.79 -1.29 -39.29
C ASN A 790 41.17 -1.95 -37.94
N PHE A 791 40.97 -3.27 -37.79
CA PHE A 791 41.50 -4.02 -36.66
C PHE A 791 43.04 -4.18 -36.77
N SER A 792 43.84 -3.40 -36.03
CA SER A 792 45.31 -3.40 -36.10
C SER A 792 45.99 -3.67 -34.75
N GLY A 793 47.01 -4.55 -34.73
CA GLY A 793 47.80 -4.85 -33.52
C GLY A 793 49.21 -5.33 -33.85
N GLN A 794 50.17 -5.07 -32.96
CA GLN A 794 51.53 -5.60 -33.10
C GLN A 794 51.46 -7.13 -33.13
N ASN A 795 52.01 -7.73 -34.18
CA ASN A 795 52.13 -9.19 -34.40
C ASN A 795 50.88 -9.96 -34.88
N ILE A 796 49.82 -9.30 -35.33
CA ILE A 796 48.68 -10.01 -35.95
C ILE A 796 48.46 -9.54 -37.39
N ASN A 797 48.82 -10.38 -38.37
CA ASN A 797 48.51 -10.15 -39.77
C ASN A 797 47.09 -10.65 -40.05
N ILE A 798 46.12 -9.76 -39.81
CA ILE A 798 44.68 -10.04 -39.90
C ILE A 798 44.20 -9.61 -41.29
N GLY A 799 44.42 -10.41 -42.32
CA GLY A 799 43.51 -10.38 -43.46
C GLY A 799 42.09 -10.66 -42.93
N ILE A 800 41.05 -10.01 -43.48
CA ILE A 800 39.65 -10.07 -43.01
C ILE A 800 39.31 -11.47 -42.47
N ILE A 801 39.26 -11.64 -41.14
CA ILE A 801 38.90 -12.93 -40.52
C ILE A 801 37.38 -12.99 -40.47
N ARG A 802 36.78 -13.78 -41.38
CA ARG A 802 35.41 -14.28 -41.22
C ARG A 802 35.48 -15.59 -40.45
N MET A 803 34.96 -15.60 -39.23
CA MET A 803 34.85 -16.83 -38.44
C MET A 803 33.61 -17.58 -38.92
N LEU A 804 33.81 -18.59 -39.78
CA LEU A 804 32.76 -19.47 -40.29
C LEU A 804 32.88 -20.84 -39.62
N ASN A 805 31.76 -21.31 -39.04
CA ASN A 805 31.54 -22.64 -38.42
C ASN A 805 32.83 -23.35 -37.99
N GLY A 806 33.39 -22.96 -36.84
CA GLY A 806 34.51 -23.62 -36.20
C GLY A 806 34.17 -24.03 -34.77
N ALA A 807 34.43 -25.29 -34.43
CA ALA A 807 34.54 -25.74 -33.05
C ALA A 807 35.90 -25.28 -32.47
N HIS A 808 36.04 -25.38 -31.15
CA HIS A 808 37.29 -25.21 -30.40
C HIS A 808 38.52 -25.68 -31.20
N ASP A 809 39.60 -24.89 -31.23
CA ASP A 809 40.90 -25.22 -31.83
C ASP A 809 41.02 -25.15 -33.37
N THR A 810 40.03 -24.60 -34.09
CA THR A 810 40.14 -24.36 -35.54
C THR A 810 39.82 -22.92 -35.95
N VAL A 811 40.85 -22.12 -36.26
CA VAL A 811 40.71 -20.86 -37.02
C VAL A 811 40.78 -21.19 -38.50
N TYR A 812 39.67 -21.02 -39.21
CA TYR A 812 39.73 -20.89 -40.66
C TYR A 812 40.20 -19.47 -40.99
N HIS A 813 41.49 -19.32 -41.27
CA HIS A 813 41.93 -18.17 -42.06
C HIS A 813 41.31 -18.31 -43.44
N GLU A 814 40.70 -17.25 -43.98
CA GLU A 814 40.51 -17.19 -45.43
C GLU A 814 41.91 -17.29 -46.05
N LYS A 815 42.26 -18.47 -46.57
CA LYS A 815 43.33 -18.53 -47.56
C LYS A 815 42.83 -17.66 -48.70
N SER A 816 43.51 -16.57 -48.98
CA SER A 816 43.19 -15.66 -50.09
C SER A 816 44.37 -15.57 -51.04
N GLY A 817 44.07 -15.40 -52.31
CA GLY A 817 45.06 -15.33 -53.38
C GLY A 817 44.42 -15.56 -54.74
N PRO A 818 45.19 -15.48 -55.83
CA PRO A 818 44.68 -15.74 -57.17
C PRO A 818 44.25 -17.20 -57.32
N THR A 819 43.41 -17.52 -58.32
CA THR A 819 42.93 -18.90 -58.57
C THR A 819 44.06 -19.94 -58.61
N THR A 820 45.26 -19.53 -59.03
CA THR A 820 46.47 -20.35 -59.09
C THR A 820 47.05 -20.75 -57.72
N GLN A 821 46.75 -19.99 -56.66
CA GLN A 821 47.18 -20.28 -55.29
C GLN A 821 46.08 -20.96 -54.46
N ARG A 822 44.93 -21.23 -55.07
CA ARG A 822 43.87 -22.02 -54.45
C ARG A 822 44.40 -23.43 -54.20
N PRO A 823 44.32 -23.95 -52.96
CA PRO A 823 44.77 -25.31 -52.64
C PRO A 823 44.12 -26.32 -53.58
N SER A 824 44.86 -27.31 -54.07
CA SER A 824 44.27 -28.37 -54.90
C SER A 824 43.29 -29.27 -54.12
N THR A 825 43.41 -29.31 -52.79
CA THR A 825 42.58 -30.08 -51.87
C THR A 825 42.28 -29.27 -50.59
N GLY A 826 41.15 -29.55 -49.95
CA GLY A 826 40.76 -28.98 -48.65
C GLY A 826 39.97 -29.99 -47.81
N ASN A 827 39.65 -29.64 -46.56
CA ASN A 827 38.63 -30.35 -45.81
C ASN A 827 37.24 -29.86 -46.24
N PRO A 828 36.17 -30.68 -46.15
CA PRO A 828 34.79 -30.23 -46.38
C PRO A 828 34.49 -28.93 -45.63
N GLY A 829 33.98 -27.93 -46.34
CA GLY A 829 33.67 -26.61 -45.77
C GLY A 829 34.86 -25.65 -45.69
N SER A 830 36.07 -26.05 -46.13
CA SER A 830 37.20 -25.12 -46.24
C SER A 830 36.83 -23.96 -47.15
N VAL A 831 37.24 -22.75 -46.80
CA VAL A 831 36.89 -21.52 -47.53
C VAL A 831 38.16 -20.86 -48.11
N TYR A 832 38.10 -20.40 -49.36
CA TYR A 832 39.17 -19.70 -50.05
C TYR A 832 38.61 -18.47 -50.77
N TYR A 833 39.11 -17.28 -50.47
CA TYR A 833 38.72 -16.07 -51.21
C TYR A 833 39.61 -15.93 -52.45
N ASP A 834 39.02 -16.21 -53.61
CA ASP A 834 39.73 -16.18 -54.88
C ASP A 834 39.73 -14.76 -55.44
N THR A 835 40.89 -14.10 -55.36
CA THR A 835 41.09 -12.71 -55.79
C THR A 835 41.03 -12.54 -57.31
N THR A 836 41.21 -13.61 -58.10
CA THR A 836 41.11 -13.53 -59.57
C THR A 836 39.66 -13.45 -60.02
N VAL A 837 38.76 -14.18 -59.34
CA VAL A 837 37.32 -14.16 -59.64
C VAL A 837 36.50 -13.31 -58.67
N ASN A 838 37.16 -12.69 -57.68
CA ASN A 838 36.59 -11.84 -56.65
C ASN A 838 35.40 -12.49 -55.91
N LYS A 839 35.54 -13.78 -55.58
CA LYS A 839 34.45 -14.61 -55.02
C LYS A 839 34.96 -15.57 -53.95
N ILE A 840 34.09 -15.89 -53.01
CA ILE A 840 34.33 -16.92 -52.00
C ILE A 840 34.11 -18.31 -52.62
N MET A 841 35.10 -19.17 -52.47
CA MET A 841 35.05 -20.58 -52.87
C MET A 841 34.97 -21.46 -51.62
N ILE A 842 34.16 -22.51 -51.65
CA ILE A 842 33.99 -23.52 -50.59
C ILE A 842 34.41 -24.87 -51.14
N PHE A 843 35.21 -25.63 -50.38
CA PHE A 843 35.65 -26.97 -50.76
C PHE A 843 34.61 -28.02 -50.35
N ASP A 844 34.19 -28.82 -51.32
CA ASP A 844 33.27 -29.94 -51.16
C ASP A 844 33.98 -31.24 -51.60
N ASN A 845 33.88 -32.32 -50.82
CA ASN A 845 34.55 -33.58 -51.15
C ASN A 845 34.09 -34.20 -52.47
N SER A 846 32.87 -33.89 -52.92
CA SER A 846 32.28 -34.48 -54.13
C SER A 846 32.64 -33.73 -55.43
N ILE A 847 32.95 -32.44 -55.34
CA ILE A 847 33.08 -31.54 -56.50
C ILE A 847 34.26 -30.57 -56.42
N GLY A 848 35.06 -30.62 -55.35
CA GLY A 848 36.19 -29.72 -55.12
C GLY A 848 35.74 -28.30 -54.76
N TRP A 849 36.53 -27.30 -55.13
CA TRP A 849 36.23 -25.89 -54.85
C TRP A 849 35.08 -25.37 -55.73
N ARG A 850 33.97 -25.00 -55.10
CA ARG A 850 32.82 -24.37 -55.76
C ARG A 850 32.57 -22.98 -55.23
N GLN A 851 31.89 -22.13 -55.99
CA GLN A 851 31.48 -20.82 -55.51
C GLN A 851 30.48 -20.97 -54.34
N SER A 852 30.66 -20.19 -53.27
CA SER A 852 29.61 -19.99 -52.27
C SER A 852 28.42 -19.31 -52.95
N THR A 853 27.25 -19.95 -52.92
CA THR A 853 25.98 -19.33 -53.29
C THR A 853 25.57 -18.27 -52.29
#